data_AF-A0A960AM89-F1
#
_entry.id   AF-A0A960AM89-F1
#
_cell.length_a   1.000
_cell.length_b   1.000
_cell.length_c   1.000
_cell.angle_alpha   90.00
_cell.angle_beta   90.00
_cell.angle_gamma   90.00
#
_symmetry.space_group_name_H-M   'P 1'
#
loop_
_entity.id
_entity.type
_entity.pdbx_description
1 polymer ?
#
loop_
_entity_poly.entity_id
_entity_poly.type
_entity_poly.pdbx_seq_one_letter_code
_entity_poly.pdbx_strand_id
1 'polypeptide(L)'
;MTARRRWWIPSVIYALIALLVGLGVASATNGLLALSVDTKQIPQEVVVPVSAPTQPAEPPDIATIAMPKGYADDALLTMAVERFQDALATVGERPKIVTGSADFVVREKDLPPQGFQMWDQGVNGAGRQGMANGLLAAADSVAAGQELPASPGAPVVPKLEYRFADYGAVGVQPDPAAWAQQEDYSHNSRQFADVVLSEEPWVDPAGLAEVTREWQDYIDHIRAYGYNGVIVSGFLEYVNFDKVGDGYQIYPEDSPYRARHEAMVEQFGAMWKYADEMGMQVVFKTDMLANTGPLNDYVERELGGFDVDDPRLWELYQAGLEEFFENMPFVDGLMIRIGEAGTVYNSPGWDYFSTLAVTTVDSVRTMLTKFTDTAGEYGKTIYFRTWSVGVGEVGDMHTNPASYDTVLDGIPADNLVVVTKFTQGDFYSWLPLNPTLEQGEHPRIVEFQSRREFEAFSSFPNYLSADHQQALQDFEKKNPNIVGVWVWTQDGGPWRAGPMSLYLKTGFWQLYDLDVYATGQLAWDSNADLADVNQRWIAQNFTDDPATAQTIQEIFAQSRQVAKEGLYIPPYADKRVLALGLEPPPMMWIFEWDIVSGDTAALSVIHNASRDRIDEAITGAQNAQAAAEEMLAKAKSTDPQAWKDPALRDRLIHSLEYEADLFATLAAYRAAFLSYYDWVDTGDPAAWDAWEVNKAAYETAVAAHVETYGQDLDTPAYSFFAAEAGFAHAERTRSSQVVTAVVIVGILGLLAFGLLGKGRGGALGLAARGLWIGATRPWRLVGEPDRPRGARLLVWLMPAVLLILSRGSFSGWLSWTFLLATVGSIALFVLTARVLIRGHNPFALYAGAGAALLWKTLLLSLVVLLRGPLSYWYRFWTDEQFRNTYVPVSFALFLWLFWVTYVVMRTAYGCGRLRATGRVLVAVAVPMLALGGLMFWSGLESALTAFNDQMALLPLGLSKILGITVHLGIPTEIPLYLMVFAAVLGGIGLLLGAARRTQISARL
;
A
#
# COMPACT_ATOMS: atom_id res chain seq x y z
N MET A 1 -1.31 -70.78 -4.46
CA MET A 1 -1.14 -70.30 -3.06
C MET A 1 -0.04 -69.25 -3.03
N THR A 2 -0.38 -67.97 -3.02
CA THR A 2 0.60 -66.86 -2.98
C THR A 2 0.52 -66.20 -1.61
N ALA A 3 1.68 -66.07 -0.95
CA ALA A 3 1.80 -65.49 0.38
C ALA A 3 0.94 -64.22 0.50
N ARG A 4 0.02 -64.19 1.49
CA ARG A 4 -0.73 -62.98 1.87
C ARG A 4 0.29 -61.92 2.29
N ARG A 5 0.80 -61.17 1.32
CA ARG A 5 1.72 -60.06 1.54
C ARG A 5 1.04 -59.13 2.54
N ARG A 6 1.68 -58.88 3.69
CA ARG A 6 1.16 -58.02 4.75
C ARG A 6 1.19 -56.55 4.29
N TRP A 7 0.32 -56.18 3.35
CA TRP A 7 0.20 -54.83 2.79
C TRP A 7 -0.13 -53.76 3.84
N TRP A 8 -0.58 -54.15 5.03
CA TRP A 8 -0.78 -53.25 6.15
C TRP A 8 0.54 -52.65 6.65
N ILE A 9 1.66 -53.39 6.67
CA ILE A 9 2.95 -52.87 7.17
C ILE A 9 3.45 -51.72 6.26
N PRO A 10 3.58 -51.89 4.92
CA PRO A 10 3.98 -50.79 4.05
C PRO A 10 3.00 -49.61 4.06
N SER A 11 1.70 -49.87 4.28
CA SER A 11 0.70 -48.80 4.33
C SER A 11 0.80 -47.96 5.60
N VAL A 12 1.10 -48.58 6.75
CA VAL A 12 1.38 -47.86 8.01
C VAL A 12 2.66 -47.05 7.87
N ILE A 13 3.72 -47.64 7.32
CA ILE A 13 4.98 -46.91 7.06
C ILE A 13 4.73 -45.72 6.14
N TYR A 14 3.97 -45.90 5.05
CA TYR A 14 3.64 -44.80 4.14
C TYR A 14 2.84 -43.69 4.86
N ALA A 15 1.85 -44.05 5.68
CA ALA A 15 1.07 -43.07 6.43
C ALA A 15 1.93 -42.26 7.42
N LEU A 16 2.87 -42.92 8.11
CA LEU A 16 3.82 -42.23 9.00
C LEU A 16 4.74 -41.28 8.23
N ILE A 17 5.28 -41.72 7.08
CA ILE A 17 6.10 -40.86 6.21
C ILE A 17 5.27 -39.68 5.70
N ALA A 18 4.03 -39.92 5.27
CA ALA A 18 3.15 -38.87 4.76
C ALA A 18 2.81 -37.82 5.84
N LEU A 19 2.65 -38.25 7.10
CA LEU A 19 2.49 -37.34 8.25
C LEU A 19 3.78 -36.55 8.53
N LEU A 20 4.96 -37.18 8.46
CA LEU A 20 6.24 -36.48 8.62
C LEU A 20 6.47 -35.42 7.53
N VAL A 21 6.15 -35.75 6.27
CA VAL A 21 6.17 -34.77 5.17
C VAL A 21 5.15 -33.66 5.43
N GLY A 22 3.95 -34.00 5.89
CA GLY A 22 2.93 -33.03 6.27
C GLY A 22 3.36 -32.10 7.41
N LEU A 23 4.12 -32.59 8.39
CA LEU A 23 4.74 -31.77 9.44
C LEU A 23 5.78 -30.81 8.86
N GLY A 24 6.59 -31.27 7.89
CA GLY A 24 7.49 -30.39 7.14
C GLY A 24 6.76 -29.28 6.40
N VAL A 25 5.62 -29.58 5.77
CA VAL A 25 4.76 -28.57 5.12
C VAL A 25 4.20 -27.59 6.14
N ALA A 26 3.69 -28.05 7.28
CA ALA A 26 3.17 -27.17 8.34
C ALA A 26 4.26 -26.24 8.89
N SER A 27 5.45 -26.77 9.14
CA SER A 27 6.61 -25.98 9.58
C SER A 27 7.01 -24.93 8.54
N ALA A 28 7.02 -25.28 7.24
CA ALA A 28 7.30 -24.33 6.18
C ALA A 28 6.22 -23.26 6.06
N THR A 29 4.94 -23.62 6.21
CA THR A 29 3.82 -22.67 6.24
C THR A 29 3.93 -21.71 7.42
N ASN A 30 4.22 -22.19 8.64
CA ASN A 30 4.42 -21.31 9.79
C ASN A 30 5.61 -20.38 9.60
N GLY A 31 6.72 -20.89 9.05
CA GLY A 31 7.89 -20.07 8.74
C GLY A 31 7.61 -18.99 7.68
N LEU A 32 6.82 -19.31 6.66
CA LEU A 32 6.41 -18.35 5.63
C LEU A 32 5.45 -17.29 6.18
N LEU A 33 4.46 -17.71 6.98
CA LEU A 33 3.49 -16.79 7.56
C LEU A 33 4.14 -15.86 8.60
N ALA A 34 5.10 -16.38 9.38
CA ALA A 34 5.87 -15.65 10.39
C ALA A 34 5.02 -14.74 11.29
N LEU A 35 3.81 -15.18 11.65
CA LEU A 35 2.84 -14.35 12.34
C LEU A 35 3.28 -14.01 13.76
N SER A 36 3.36 -12.72 14.07
CA SER A 36 3.52 -12.24 15.45
C SER A 36 2.60 -11.05 15.72
N VAL A 37 2.22 -10.90 16.99
CA VAL A 37 1.41 -9.78 17.49
C VAL A 37 2.07 -9.33 18.78
N ASP A 38 2.77 -8.21 18.72
CA ASP A 38 3.51 -7.61 19.82
C ASP A 38 2.93 -6.23 20.14
N THR A 39 3.09 -5.74 21.36
CA THR A 39 2.71 -4.35 21.67
C THR A 39 3.81 -3.41 21.16
N LYS A 40 3.44 -2.32 20.49
CA LYS A 40 4.38 -1.25 20.12
C LYS A 40 4.21 -0.02 20.99
N GLN A 41 5.26 0.80 21.03
CA GLN A 41 5.21 2.12 21.65
C GLN A 41 4.90 3.14 20.56
N ILE A 42 3.87 3.95 20.79
CA ILE A 42 3.51 5.06 19.93
C ILE A 42 3.72 6.38 20.68
N PRO A 43 3.99 7.49 19.98
CA PRO A 43 4.06 8.80 20.60
C PRO A 43 2.74 9.14 21.31
N GLN A 44 2.83 9.91 22.39
CA GLN A 44 1.65 10.38 23.09
C GLN A 44 1.01 11.51 22.28
N GLU A 45 -0.30 11.42 22.10
CA GLU A 45 -1.10 12.45 21.46
C GLU A 45 -0.99 13.77 22.23
N VAL A 46 -0.75 14.87 21.51
CA VAL A 46 -0.71 16.21 22.07
C VAL A 46 -1.82 17.03 21.43
N VAL A 47 -2.76 17.48 22.24
CA VAL A 47 -3.82 18.39 21.78
C VAL A 47 -3.28 19.82 21.83
N VAL A 48 -3.33 20.52 20.69
CA VAL A 48 -2.97 21.94 20.65
C VAL A 48 -4.00 22.75 21.45
N PRO A 49 -3.56 23.60 22.39
CA PRO A 49 -4.46 24.47 23.11
C PRO A 49 -5.22 25.42 22.17
N VAL A 50 -6.47 25.71 22.53
CA VAL A 50 -7.29 26.72 21.85
C VAL A 50 -6.97 28.09 22.42
N SER A 51 -6.69 29.05 21.55
CA SER A 51 -6.42 30.44 21.91
C SER A 51 -7.66 31.12 22.47
N ALA A 52 -7.47 32.06 23.38
CA ALA A 52 -8.56 32.91 23.85
C ALA A 52 -9.02 33.85 22.70
N PRO A 53 -10.33 34.14 22.58
CA PRO A 53 -10.83 35.08 21.59
C PRO A 53 -10.15 36.44 21.77
N THR A 54 -9.36 36.83 20.78
CA THR A 54 -8.61 38.08 20.77
C THR A 54 -9.08 38.92 19.60
N GLN A 55 -9.42 40.18 19.87
CA GLN A 55 -9.80 41.12 18.81
C GLN A 55 -8.59 41.39 17.92
N PRO A 56 -8.75 41.48 16.59
CA PRO A 56 -7.70 41.93 15.71
C PRO A 56 -7.14 43.27 16.17
N ALA A 57 -5.83 43.43 16.07
CA ALA A 57 -5.13 44.68 16.32
C ALA A 57 -5.63 45.79 15.38
N GLU A 58 -5.48 47.04 15.82
CA GLU A 58 -5.69 48.17 14.91
C GLU A 58 -4.64 48.13 13.78
N PRO A 59 -5.04 48.46 12.53
CA PRO A 59 -4.12 48.46 11.41
C PRO A 59 -2.95 49.42 11.64
N PRO A 60 -1.71 49.02 11.35
CA PRO A 60 -0.58 49.94 11.49
C PRO A 60 -0.70 51.09 10.47
N ASP A 61 -0.47 52.33 10.93
CA ASP A 61 -0.53 53.55 10.11
C ASP A 61 0.77 53.69 9.27
N ILE A 62 0.87 52.88 8.22
CA ILE A 62 2.02 52.85 7.29
C ILE A 62 1.56 53.33 5.91
N ALA A 63 1.83 54.59 5.58
CA ALA A 63 1.48 55.14 4.26
C ALA A 63 2.60 55.00 3.23
N THR A 64 3.85 54.87 3.70
CA THR A 64 5.04 54.83 2.86
C THR A 64 6.03 53.75 3.29
N ILE A 65 6.59 53.03 2.30
CA ILE A 65 7.62 52.00 2.49
C ILE A 65 8.89 52.43 1.73
N ALA A 66 10.04 52.46 2.41
CA ALA A 66 11.34 52.67 1.78
C ALA A 66 12.03 51.31 1.54
N MET A 67 12.27 50.99 0.27
CA MET A 67 13.00 49.79 -0.17
C MET A 67 14.46 50.11 -0.53
N PRO A 68 15.38 49.14 -0.41
CA PRO A 68 16.77 49.31 -0.85
C PRO A 68 16.86 49.57 -2.36
N LYS A 69 17.92 50.27 -2.79
CA LYS A 69 18.15 50.55 -4.21
C LYS A 69 18.33 49.24 -4.99
N GLY A 70 17.61 49.11 -6.11
CA GLY A 70 17.66 47.92 -6.97
C GLY A 70 16.66 46.83 -6.60
N TYR A 71 15.81 47.02 -5.58
CA TYR A 71 14.80 46.02 -5.19
C TYR A 71 13.87 45.61 -6.35
N ALA A 72 13.54 46.55 -7.24
CA ALA A 72 12.62 46.32 -8.36
C ALA A 72 13.21 45.40 -9.45
N ASP A 73 14.53 45.16 -9.44
CA ASP A 73 15.21 44.21 -10.32
C ASP A 73 15.35 42.82 -9.65
N ASP A 74 14.92 42.68 -8.39
CA ASP A 74 14.96 41.44 -7.59
C ASP A 74 13.53 40.92 -7.41
N ALA A 75 13.22 39.78 -8.04
CA ALA A 75 11.88 39.19 -8.03
C ALA A 75 11.40 38.86 -6.61
N LEU A 76 12.29 38.33 -5.76
CA LEU A 76 11.98 37.98 -4.38
C LEU A 76 11.62 39.21 -3.54
N LEU A 77 12.42 40.27 -3.61
CA LEU A 77 12.14 41.51 -2.86
C LEU A 77 10.89 42.23 -3.38
N THR A 78 10.62 42.13 -4.68
CA THR A 78 9.39 42.69 -5.29
C THR A 78 8.16 41.94 -4.80
N MET A 79 8.15 40.60 -4.88
CA MET A 79 7.05 39.79 -4.36
C MET A 79 6.83 40.03 -2.86
N ALA A 80 7.89 40.03 -2.06
CA ALA A 80 7.78 40.20 -0.61
C ALA A 80 7.21 41.57 -0.21
N VAL A 81 7.60 42.66 -0.88
CA VAL A 81 7.02 43.99 -0.59
C VAL A 81 5.59 44.11 -1.11
N GLU A 82 5.25 43.46 -2.22
CA GLU A 82 3.89 43.44 -2.75
C GLU A 82 2.93 42.70 -1.80
N ARG A 83 3.34 41.54 -1.26
CA ARG A 83 2.58 40.82 -0.22
C ARG A 83 2.37 41.67 1.03
N PHE A 84 3.40 42.39 1.48
CA PHE A 84 3.27 43.29 2.62
C PHE A 84 2.33 44.48 2.33
N GLN A 85 2.40 45.05 1.13
CA GLN A 85 1.44 46.07 0.70
C GLN A 85 0.00 45.53 0.63
N ASP A 86 -0.19 44.30 0.17
CA ASP A 86 -1.51 43.64 0.11
C ASP A 86 -2.09 43.43 1.50
N ALA A 87 -1.30 42.92 2.44
CA ALA A 87 -1.69 42.76 3.84
C ALA A 87 -2.09 44.10 4.50
N LEU A 88 -1.39 45.19 4.17
CA LEU A 88 -1.76 46.53 4.64
C LEU A 88 -3.01 47.07 3.93
N ALA A 89 -3.21 46.74 2.66
CA ALA A 89 -4.37 47.17 1.88
C ALA A 89 -5.67 46.45 2.28
N THR A 90 -5.60 45.25 2.87
CA THR A 90 -6.79 44.58 3.42
C THR A 90 -7.39 45.33 4.61
N VAL A 91 -6.59 46.17 5.26
CA VAL A 91 -6.96 46.90 6.48
C VAL A 91 -6.91 48.43 6.35
N GLY A 92 -6.40 48.95 5.22
CA GLY A 92 -6.19 50.38 4.98
C GLY A 92 -5.91 50.73 3.52
N GLU A 93 -5.30 51.91 3.27
CA GLU A 93 -4.84 52.27 1.93
C GLU A 93 -3.52 51.55 1.58
N ARG A 94 -3.38 51.09 0.33
CA ARG A 94 -2.14 50.47 -0.15
C ARG A 94 -0.97 51.46 -0.01
N PRO A 95 0.10 51.14 0.75
CA PRO A 95 1.23 52.04 0.96
C PRO A 95 2.01 52.32 -0.34
N LYS A 96 2.63 53.50 -0.44
CA LYS A 96 3.48 53.86 -1.59
C LYS A 96 4.94 53.50 -1.32
N ILE A 97 5.61 52.95 -2.32
CA ILE A 97 7.07 52.78 -2.26
C ILE A 97 7.74 54.13 -2.56
N VAL A 98 8.61 54.59 -1.67
CA VAL A 98 9.28 55.90 -1.77
C VAL A 98 10.80 55.76 -1.62
N THR A 99 11.52 56.84 -1.96
CA THR A 99 12.95 56.96 -1.70
C THR A 99 13.20 57.97 -0.57
N GLY A 100 13.96 57.58 0.45
CA GLY A 100 14.30 58.45 1.59
C GLY A 100 13.49 58.13 2.85
N SER A 101 12.95 59.17 3.51
CA SER A 101 12.17 59.00 4.74
C SER A 101 10.83 58.33 4.42
N ALA A 102 10.51 57.27 5.15
CA ALA A 102 9.27 56.52 5.04
C ALA A 102 8.82 56.08 6.44
N ASP A 103 7.55 55.69 6.57
CA ASP A 103 6.99 55.18 7.82
C ASP A 103 7.56 53.80 8.14
N PHE A 104 7.80 52.98 7.10
CA PHE A 104 8.40 51.66 7.21
C PHE A 104 9.66 51.55 6.35
N VAL A 105 10.79 51.15 6.93
CA VAL A 105 12.09 51.10 6.23
C VAL A 105 12.66 49.69 6.18
N VAL A 106 12.90 49.17 4.98
CA VAL A 106 13.58 47.90 4.75
C VAL A 106 15.06 48.14 4.45
N ARG A 107 15.95 47.48 5.17
CA ARG A 107 17.39 47.62 4.97
C ARG A 107 18.16 46.34 5.27
N GLU A 108 19.28 46.20 4.58
CA GLU A 108 20.26 45.16 4.85
C GLU A 108 21.04 45.49 6.14
N LYS A 109 21.30 44.46 6.94
CA LYS A 109 22.20 44.51 8.09
C LYS A 109 23.04 43.23 8.18
N ASP A 110 24.16 43.34 8.88
CA ASP A 110 24.97 42.21 9.29
C ASP A 110 24.23 41.40 10.37
N LEU A 111 23.52 40.37 9.93
CA LEU A 111 22.71 39.44 10.72
C LEU A 111 23.07 38.01 10.29
N PRO A 112 22.76 36.98 11.11
CA PRO A 112 22.94 35.58 10.69
C PRO A 112 22.24 35.29 9.36
N PRO A 113 22.79 34.39 8.50
CA PRO A 113 22.23 34.08 7.19
C PRO A 113 20.72 33.83 7.23
N GLN A 114 19.98 34.40 6.26
CA GLN A 114 18.51 34.35 6.18
C GLN A 114 17.75 35.01 7.34
N GLY A 115 18.44 35.46 8.39
CA GLY A 115 17.82 36.06 9.57
C GLY A 115 17.35 37.50 9.35
N PHE A 116 16.42 37.93 10.19
CA PHE A 116 15.83 39.25 10.13
C PHE A 116 15.43 39.80 11.50
N GLN A 117 15.15 41.10 11.56
CA GLN A 117 14.46 41.77 12.65
C GLN A 117 13.30 42.54 12.04
N MET A 118 12.12 42.50 12.66
CA MET A 118 10.95 43.27 12.23
C MET A 118 10.36 44.06 13.40
N TRP A 119 9.82 45.23 13.11
CA TRP A 119 9.11 46.10 14.05
C TRP A 119 8.18 47.04 13.28
N ASP A 120 7.37 47.81 14.01
CA ASP A 120 6.36 48.73 13.48
C ASP A 120 6.88 49.81 12.51
N GLN A 121 8.19 50.06 12.46
CA GLN A 121 8.80 51.03 11.53
C GLN A 121 9.81 50.41 10.55
N GLY A 122 9.95 49.08 10.48
CA GLY A 122 10.82 48.50 9.45
C GLY A 122 11.28 47.06 9.65
N VAL A 123 12.11 46.66 8.69
CA VAL A 123 12.79 45.35 8.64
C VAL A 123 14.29 45.55 8.47
N ASN A 124 15.08 44.85 9.28
CA ASN A 124 16.50 44.63 9.01
C ASN A 124 16.68 43.17 8.56
N GLY A 125 17.36 42.92 7.46
CA GLY A 125 17.57 41.56 6.96
C GLY A 125 19.03 41.25 6.61
N ALA A 126 19.42 39.99 6.76
CA ALA A 126 20.68 39.45 6.21
C ALA A 126 20.58 39.27 4.69
N GLY A 127 21.10 40.24 3.93
CA GLY A 127 21.04 40.24 2.47
C GLY A 127 19.61 40.18 1.92
N ARG A 128 19.48 39.73 0.65
CA ARG A 128 18.16 39.63 -0.02
C ARG A 128 17.20 38.70 0.71
N GLN A 129 17.69 37.54 1.18
CA GLN A 129 16.87 36.52 1.83
C GLN A 129 16.30 37.01 3.16
N GLY A 130 17.12 37.60 4.03
CA GLY A 130 16.65 38.11 5.31
C GLY A 130 15.69 39.28 5.17
N MET A 131 15.91 40.17 4.17
CA MET A 131 14.96 41.27 3.92
C MET A 131 13.61 40.75 3.46
N ALA A 132 13.58 39.78 2.54
CA ALA A 132 12.35 39.14 2.10
C ALA A 132 11.65 38.40 3.24
N ASN A 133 12.37 37.61 4.03
CA ASN A 133 11.82 36.89 5.19
C ASN A 133 11.17 37.84 6.19
N GLY A 134 11.81 38.96 6.51
CA GLY A 134 11.24 39.94 7.44
C GLY A 134 10.01 40.67 6.88
N LEU A 135 9.97 40.93 5.57
CA LEU A 135 8.79 41.48 4.91
C LEU A 135 7.61 40.49 4.90
N LEU A 136 7.89 39.22 4.58
CA LEU A 136 6.87 38.16 4.57
C LEU A 136 6.34 37.88 5.98
N ALA A 137 7.21 37.87 7.00
CA ALA A 137 6.79 37.75 8.40
C ALA A 137 5.94 38.94 8.86
N ALA A 138 6.31 40.17 8.44
CA ALA A 138 5.49 41.35 8.72
C ALA A 138 4.14 41.30 8.00
N ALA A 139 4.11 40.81 6.76
CA ALA A 139 2.88 40.61 5.99
C ALA A 139 1.96 39.59 6.67
N ASP A 140 2.50 38.46 7.09
CA ASP A 140 1.77 37.41 7.80
C ASP A 140 1.19 37.90 9.14
N SER A 141 1.98 38.61 9.96
CA SER A 141 1.47 39.21 11.20
C SER A 141 0.33 40.21 10.94
N VAL A 142 0.49 41.10 9.97
CA VAL A 142 -0.54 42.10 9.64
C VAL A 142 -1.79 41.44 9.07
N ALA A 143 -1.65 40.48 8.16
CA ALA A 143 -2.78 39.77 7.56
C ALA A 143 -3.55 38.93 8.59
N ALA A 144 -2.87 38.48 9.65
CA ALA A 144 -3.49 37.81 10.79
C ALA A 144 -4.09 38.77 11.84
N GLY A 145 -4.01 40.09 11.63
CA GLY A 145 -4.50 41.08 12.59
C GLY A 145 -3.67 41.16 13.87
N GLN A 146 -2.37 40.90 13.80
CA GLN A 146 -1.44 41.02 14.93
C GLN A 146 -0.68 42.36 14.89
N GLU A 147 -0.30 42.86 16.06
CA GLU A 147 0.57 44.04 16.17
C GLU A 147 2.01 43.69 15.76
N LEU A 148 2.64 44.57 14.98
CA LEU A 148 4.08 44.51 14.78
C LEU A 148 4.79 44.96 16.07
N PRO A 149 5.93 44.34 16.44
CA PRO A 149 6.67 44.74 17.64
C PRO A 149 7.06 46.22 17.61
N ALA A 150 7.02 46.92 18.75
CA ALA A 150 7.42 48.34 18.83
C ALA A 150 8.95 48.57 18.69
N SER A 151 9.75 47.51 18.63
CA SER A 151 11.21 47.59 18.47
C SER A 151 11.78 46.31 17.86
N PRO A 152 12.93 46.36 17.14
CA PRO A 152 13.48 45.25 16.35
C PRO A 152 13.79 43.94 17.08
N GLY A 153 13.79 43.92 18.43
CA GLY A 153 14.07 42.72 19.20
C GLY A 153 15.42 42.03 18.88
N ALA A 154 15.52 40.74 19.19
CA ALA A 154 16.61 39.89 18.73
C ALA A 154 16.34 39.41 17.29
N PRO A 155 17.37 39.10 16.48
CA PRO A 155 17.17 38.55 15.15
C PRO A 155 16.44 37.21 15.21
N VAL A 156 15.40 37.06 14.39
CA VAL A 156 14.76 35.78 14.08
C VAL A 156 15.66 35.08 13.06
N VAL A 157 16.05 33.84 13.34
CA VAL A 157 16.98 33.06 12.52
C VAL A 157 16.38 31.66 12.34
N PRO A 158 16.36 31.11 11.11
CA PRO A 158 15.85 29.76 10.91
C PRO A 158 16.77 28.75 11.60
N LYS A 159 16.17 27.79 12.32
CA LYS A 159 16.91 26.72 13.00
C LYS A 159 17.40 25.64 12.02
N LEU A 160 16.60 25.34 11.00
CA LEU A 160 16.90 24.32 9.99
C LEU A 160 17.35 24.95 8.67
N GLU A 161 18.34 24.34 8.02
CA GLU A 161 18.89 24.78 6.74
C GLU A 161 17.92 24.51 5.60
N TYR A 162 17.43 23.26 5.49
CA TYR A 162 16.54 22.81 4.43
C TYR A 162 15.09 22.84 4.89
N ARG A 163 14.26 23.65 4.24
CA ARG A 163 12.83 23.78 4.52
C ARG A 163 12.11 23.61 3.19
N PHE A 164 11.88 22.35 2.83
CA PHE A 164 11.40 21.97 1.50
C PHE A 164 9.91 21.65 1.50
N ALA A 165 9.28 21.91 0.36
CA ALA A 165 7.97 21.37 -0.02
C ALA A 165 8.11 20.55 -1.31
N ASP A 166 7.13 19.69 -1.61
CA ASP A 166 6.90 19.19 -2.97
C ASP A 166 6.41 20.32 -3.90
N TYR A 167 5.91 20.01 -5.09
CA TYR A 167 5.48 21.00 -6.09
C TYR A 167 3.96 21.09 -6.25
N GLY A 168 3.23 20.63 -5.23
CA GLY A 168 1.77 20.70 -5.17
C GLY A 168 1.06 20.08 -6.37
N ALA A 169 -0.08 20.66 -6.75
CA ALA A 169 -0.90 20.22 -7.88
C ALA A 169 -0.57 20.93 -9.21
N VAL A 170 0.59 21.59 -9.31
CA VAL A 170 1.02 22.32 -10.51
C VAL A 170 1.03 21.38 -11.71
N GLY A 171 0.44 21.81 -12.83
CA GLY A 171 0.39 20.99 -14.05
C GLY A 171 -0.66 19.89 -14.10
N VAL A 172 -1.55 19.76 -13.10
CA VAL A 172 -2.71 18.86 -13.17
C VAL A 172 -3.97 19.64 -13.50
N GLN A 173 -4.65 19.27 -14.57
CA GLN A 173 -5.98 19.81 -14.87
C GLN A 173 -7.06 19.04 -14.10
N PRO A 174 -7.99 19.72 -13.40
CA PRO A 174 -9.14 19.06 -12.79
C PRO A 174 -10.02 18.41 -13.87
N ASP A 175 -10.23 17.09 -13.77
CA ASP A 175 -11.10 16.32 -14.67
C ASP A 175 -12.20 15.59 -13.88
N PRO A 176 -13.40 16.19 -13.75
CA PRO A 176 -14.53 15.56 -13.08
C PRO A 176 -14.88 14.16 -13.59
N ALA A 177 -14.69 13.88 -14.88
CA ALA A 177 -15.05 12.59 -15.47
C ALA A 177 -14.03 11.49 -15.15
N ALA A 178 -12.75 11.85 -15.00
CA ALA A 178 -11.73 10.92 -14.53
C ALA A 178 -11.91 10.58 -13.04
N TRP A 179 -12.19 11.59 -12.20
CA TRP A 179 -12.40 11.37 -10.77
C TRP A 179 -13.72 10.66 -10.46
N ALA A 180 -14.80 10.90 -11.20
CA ALA A 180 -16.09 10.23 -10.97
C ALA A 180 -16.03 8.70 -11.08
N GLN A 181 -14.98 8.13 -11.67
CA GLN A 181 -14.81 6.68 -11.82
C GLN A 181 -14.33 5.99 -10.54
N GLN A 182 -13.52 6.64 -9.70
CA GLN A 182 -12.99 6.10 -8.43
C GLN A 182 -12.30 4.71 -8.56
N GLU A 183 -11.76 4.39 -9.74
CA GLU A 183 -11.11 3.10 -10.04
C GLU A 183 -9.61 3.24 -10.40
N ASP A 184 -9.11 4.47 -10.52
CA ASP A 184 -7.74 4.76 -10.93
C ASP A 184 -6.80 4.87 -9.72
N TYR A 185 -6.34 3.70 -9.28
CA TYR A 185 -5.36 3.53 -8.20
C TYR A 185 -3.90 3.72 -8.66
N SER A 186 -3.67 4.36 -9.81
CA SER A 186 -2.30 4.68 -10.26
C SER A 186 -1.65 5.73 -9.37
N HIS A 187 -0.35 5.58 -9.12
CA HIS A 187 0.49 6.56 -8.42
C HIS A 187 1.09 7.60 -9.39
N ASN A 188 0.75 7.52 -10.68
CA ASN A 188 1.11 8.55 -11.63
C ASN A 188 0.15 9.75 -11.47
N SER A 189 0.68 10.92 -11.08
CA SER A 189 -0.11 12.14 -10.91
C SER A 189 -0.73 12.65 -12.23
N ARG A 190 -0.15 12.25 -13.37
CA ARG A 190 -0.37 12.81 -14.72
C ARG A 190 -0.13 14.32 -14.79
N GLN A 191 0.77 14.82 -13.93
CA GLN A 191 1.26 16.18 -14.04
C GLN A 191 1.87 16.42 -15.41
N PHE A 192 1.51 17.56 -16.00
CA PHE A 192 1.96 18.02 -17.31
C PHE A 192 1.57 17.09 -18.48
N ALA A 193 0.71 16.09 -18.28
CA ALA A 193 0.30 15.16 -19.34
C ALA A 193 -0.42 15.86 -20.51
N ASP A 194 -1.11 16.97 -20.23
CA ASP A 194 -1.78 17.79 -21.25
C ASP A 194 -0.86 18.85 -21.89
N VAL A 195 0.33 19.06 -21.31
CA VAL A 195 1.31 20.07 -21.76
C VAL A 195 2.44 19.43 -22.57
N VAL A 196 2.86 18.23 -22.18
CA VAL A 196 3.94 17.50 -22.85
C VAL A 196 3.35 16.68 -24.00
N LEU A 197 3.78 17.00 -25.22
CA LEU A 197 3.24 16.45 -26.46
C LEU A 197 4.09 15.28 -26.97
N SER A 198 3.45 14.34 -27.67
CA SER A 198 4.12 13.19 -28.28
C SER A 198 4.83 13.52 -29.60
N GLU A 199 4.60 14.71 -30.16
CA GLU A 199 5.14 15.21 -31.43
C GLU A 199 5.44 16.72 -31.33
N GLU A 200 6.12 17.28 -32.34
CA GLU A 200 6.38 18.73 -32.43
C GLU A 200 5.08 19.56 -32.24
N PRO A 201 5.08 20.62 -31.42
CA PRO A 201 6.24 21.31 -30.83
C PRO A 201 6.81 20.71 -29.52
N TRP A 202 6.45 19.48 -29.16
CA TRP A 202 6.87 18.72 -27.96
C TRP A 202 6.36 19.25 -26.62
N VAL A 203 6.13 20.56 -26.53
CA VAL A 203 5.51 21.24 -25.39
C VAL A 203 4.45 22.18 -25.94
N ASP A 204 3.22 22.10 -25.43
CA ASP A 204 2.14 23.03 -25.80
C ASP A 204 2.45 24.44 -25.23
N PRO A 205 2.66 25.47 -26.07
CA PRO A 205 2.99 26.81 -25.59
C PRO A 205 1.87 27.43 -24.74
N ALA A 206 0.61 27.13 -25.03
CA ALA A 206 -0.51 27.68 -24.27
C ALA A 206 -0.62 27.02 -22.89
N GLY A 207 -0.59 25.69 -22.85
CA GLY A 207 -0.56 24.91 -21.61
C GLY A 207 0.64 25.27 -20.72
N LEU A 208 1.83 25.41 -21.30
CA LEU A 208 3.02 25.81 -20.53
C LEU A 208 2.88 27.21 -19.91
N ALA A 209 2.32 28.17 -20.63
CA ALA A 209 2.10 29.52 -20.10
C ALA A 209 1.11 29.52 -18.92
N GLU A 210 0.08 28.68 -18.97
CA GLU A 210 -0.85 28.49 -17.86
C GLU A 210 -0.17 27.86 -16.66
N VAL A 211 0.51 26.73 -16.87
CA VAL A 211 1.24 26.01 -15.82
C VAL A 211 2.36 26.85 -15.21
N THR A 212 3.01 27.72 -15.98
CA THR A 212 4.02 28.66 -15.47
C THR A 212 3.42 29.62 -14.45
N ARG A 213 2.18 30.09 -14.65
CA ARG A 213 1.49 30.92 -13.65
C ARG A 213 1.15 30.12 -12.40
N GLU A 214 0.63 28.90 -12.57
CA GLU A 214 0.35 28.01 -11.43
C GLU A 214 1.62 27.74 -10.60
N TRP A 215 2.75 27.53 -11.28
CA TRP A 215 4.05 27.36 -10.65
C TRP A 215 4.48 28.61 -9.87
N GLN A 216 4.35 29.80 -10.48
CA GLN A 216 4.67 31.07 -9.81
C GLN A 216 3.79 31.28 -8.56
N ASP A 217 2.48 31.08 -8.68
CA ASP A 217 1.54 31.20 -7.56
C ASP A 217 1.88 30.22 -6.43
N TYR A 218 2.22 28.97 -6.77
CA TYR A 218 2.63 27.94 -5.81
C TYR A 218 3.93 28.31 -5.09
N ILE A 219 4.97 28.71 -5.84
CA ILE A 219 6.26 29.11 -5.28
C ILE A 219 6.11 30.31 -4.34
N ASP A 220 5.35 31.33 -4.74
CA ASP A 220 5.07 32.48 -3.89
C ASP A 220 4.34 32.10 -2.60
N HIS A 221 3.37 31.18 -2.70
CA HIS A 221 2.61 30.67 -1.55
C HIS A 221 3.51 29.97 -0.54
N ILE A 222 4.29 28.98 -0.96
CA ILE A 222 5.17 28.25 -0.02
C ILE A 222 6.35 29.10 0.45
N ARG A 223 6.84 30.05 -0.37
CA ARG A 223 7.89 30.98 0.06
C ARG A 223 7.40 31.89 1.19
N ALA A 224 6.15 32.33 1.13
CA ALA A 224 5.50 33.09 2.20
C ALA A 224 5.34 32.29 3.50
N TYR A 225 5.17 30.97 3.40
CA TYR A 225 5.04 30.07 4.57
C TYR A 225 6.37 29.78 5.27
N GLY A 226 7.50 30.21 4.70
CA GLY A 226 8.84 30.10 5.29
C GLY A 226 9.73 29.01 4.67
N TYR A 227 9.23 28.30 3.65
CA TYR A 227 10.00 27.34 2.87
C TYR A 227 11.09 28.04 2.04
N ASN A 228 12.21 27.35 1.84
CA ASN A 228 13.35 27.84 1.05
C ASN A 228 13.83 26.82 0.02
N GLY A 229 13.05 25.78 -0.27
CA GLY A 229 13.32 24.87 -1.37
C GLY A 229 12.09 24.12 -1.82
N VAL A 230 12.17 23.60 -3.03
CA VAL A 230 11.10 22.86 -3.69
C VAL A 230 11.69 21.62 -4.34
N ILE A 231 10.99 20.50 -4.19
CA ILE A 231 11.35 19.24 -4.83
C ILE A 231 10.39 19.01 -6.00
N VAL A 232 10.93 18.84 -7.22
CA VAL A 232 10.18 18.56 -8.45
C VAL A 232 10.55 17.19 -9.02
N SER A 233 9.68 16.53 -9.78
CA SER A 233 9.99 15.22 -10.38
C SER A 233 10.67 15.34 -11.76
N GLY A 234 11.65 14.47 -12.04
CA GLY A 234 12.25 14.31 -13.35
C GLY A 234 13.76 14.05 -13.31
N PHE A 235 14.28 13.32 -14.31
CA PHE A 235 15.73 13.20 -14.54
C PHE A 235 16.02 12.90 -16.01
N LEU A 236 15.65 11.71 -16.50
CA LEU A 236 15.94 11.29 -17.88
C LEU A 236 15.22 12.14 -18.93
N GLU A 237 14.11 12.77 -18.56
CA GLU A 237 13.38 13.72 -19.39
C GLU A 237 14.20 14.97 -19.80
N TYR A 238 15.37 15.17 -19.18
CA TYR A 238 16.25 16.32 -19.38
C TYR A 238 17.67 15.93 -19.83
N VAL A 239 17.89 14.67 -20.24
CA VAL A 239 19.23 14.11 -20.49
C VAL A 239 19.30 13.36 -21.82
N ASN A 240 20.24 13.75 -22.69
CA ASN A 240 20.54 13.12 -23.97
C ASN A 240 21.70 12.12 -23.95
N PHE A 241 22.52 12.12 -22.90
CA PHE A 241 23.76 11.35 -22.80
C PHE A 241 24.80 11.74 -23.86
N ASP A 242 24.98 13.04 -24.10
CA ASP A 242 25.87 13.60 -25.12
C ASP A 242 27.35 13.27 -24.90
N LYS A 243 27.71 12.95 -23.65
CA LYS A 243 29.07 12.56 -23.25
C LYS A 243 29.36 11.08 -23.43
N VAL A 244 28.38 10.30 -23.90
CA VAL A 244 28.50 8.84 -24.07
C VAL A 244 28.82 8.49 -25.52
N GLY A 245 29.99 7.88 -25.73
CA GLY A 245 30.41 7.45 -27.06
C GLY A 245 30.63 8.64 -28.02
N ASP A 246 29.82 8.73 -29.07
CA ASP A 246 29.79 9.86 -30.00
C ASP A 246 28.65 10.86 -29.73
N GLY A 247 27.91 10.69 -28.62
CA GLY A 247 26.76 11.48 -28.22
C GLY A 247 25.43 11.02 -28.81
N TYR A 248 25.42 10.07 -29.74
CA TYR A 248 24.20 9.63 -30.46
C TYR A 248 23.91 8.14 -30.34
N GLN A 249 24.64 7.41 -29.48
CA GLN A 249 24.53 5.95 -29.36
C GLN A 249 23.28 5.48 -28.61
N ILE A 250 22.76 6.31 -27.70
CA ILE A 250 21.54 6.05 -26.92
C ILE A 250 20.36 6.66 -27.64
N TYR A 251 20.40 7.98 -27.87
CA TYR A 251 19.41 8.69 -28.67
C TYR A 251 20.08 9.18 -29.96
N PRO A 252 19.71 8.64 -31.13
CA PRO A 252 20.21 9.10 -32.43
C PRO A 252 19.96 10.59 -32.67
N GLU A 253 20.70 11.20 -33.59
CA GLU A 253 20.62 12.64 -33.92
C GLU A 253 19.19 13.09 -34.30
N ASP A 254 18.45 12.26 -35.03
CA ASP A 254 17.06 12.50 -35.44
C ASP A 254 16.01 11.93 -34.47
N SER A 255 16.43 11.57 -33.25
CA SER A 255 15.55 10.95 -32.27
C SER A 255 14.52 11.95 -31.71
N PRO A 256 13.22 11.58 -31.67
CA PRO A 256 12.20 12.40 -31.03
C PRO A 256 12.42 12.56 -29.51
N TYR A 257 13.21 11.67 -28.88
CA TYR A 257 13.59 11.83 -27.47
C TYR A 257 14.48 13.07 -27.30
N ARG A 258 15.48 13.25 -28.18
CA ARG A 258 16.39 14.40 -28.09
C ARG A 258 15.68 15.73 -28.24
N ALA A 259 14.89 15.86 -29.31
CA ALA A 259 14.13 17.08 -29.56
C ALA A 259 13.18 17.41 -28.39
N ARG A 260 12.62 16.38 -27.75
CA ARG A 260 11.79 16.55 -26.55
C ARG A 260 12.60 16.93 -25.32
N HIS A 261 13.72 16.28 -25.02
CA HIS A 261 14.58 16.63 -23.90
C HIS A 261 15.09 18.07 -24.02
N GLU A 262 15.50 18.48 -25.22
CA GLU A 262 15.92 19.85 -25.52
C GLU A 262 14.79 20.85 -25.28
N ALA A 263 13.57 20.54 -25.73
CA ALA A 263 12.39 21.36 -25.44
C ALA A 263 12.05 21.40 -23.94
N MET A 264 12.19 20.28 -23.21
CA MET A 264 11.99 20.23 -21.75
C MET A 264 13.04 21.09 -21.02
N VAL A 265 14.32 20.97 -21.36
CA VAL A 265 15.40 21.78 -20.78
C VAL A 265 15.17 23.27 -21.05
N GLU A 266 14.84 23.66 -22.28
CA GLU A 266 14.61 25.06 -22.62
C GLU A 266 13.36 25.64 -21.94
N GLN A 267 12.23 24.94 -22.06
CA GLN A 267 10.93 25.50 -21.72
C GLN A 267 10.54 25.23 -20.27
N PHE A 268 10.58 23.97 -19.82
CA PHE A 268 10.34 23.65 -18.41
C PHE A 268 11.50 24.12 -17.53
N GLY A 269 12.75 24.04 -17.99
CA GLY A 269 13.88 24.60 -17.26
C GLY A 269 13.73 26.10 -16.97
N ALA A 270 13.20 26.88 -17.93
CA ALA A 270 12.90 28.29 -17.71
C ALA A 270 11.80 28.51 -16.65
N MET A 271 10.76 27.67 -16.64
CA MET A 271 9.71 27.70 -15.62
C MET A 271 10.28 27.37 -14.23
N TRP A 272 11.02 26.27 -14.10
CA TRP A 272 11.61 25.83 -12.83
C TRP A 272 12.57 26.84 -12.22
N LYS A 273 13.35 27.53 -13.06
CA LYS A 273 14.31 28.55 -12.64
C LYS A 273 13.66 29.68 -11.82
N TYR A 274 12.36 29.94 -11.98
CA TYR A 274 11.67 30.93 -11.17
C TYR A 274 11.83 30.68 -9.66
N ALA A 275 11.84 29.42 -9.20
CA ALA A 275 12.06 29.10 -7.80
C ALA A 275 13.45 29.56 -7.29
N ASP A 276 14.51 29.39 -8.07
CA ASP A 276 15.86 29.92 -7.77
C ASP A 276 15.88 31.46 -7.72
N GLU A 277 15.15 32.11 -8.64
CA GLU A 277 14.98 33.58 -8.64
C GLU A 277 14.25 34.06 -7.37
N MET A 278 13.31 33.27 -6.86
CA MET A 278 12.64 33.46 -5.56
C MET A 278 13.48 33.02 -4.35
N GLY A 279 14.74 32.65 -4.60
CA GLY A 279 15.71 32.30 -3.57
C GLY A 279 15.43 30.95 -2.91
N MET A 280 14.77 30.05 -3.62
CA MET A 280 14.52 28.70 -3.19
C MET A 280 15.55 27.75 -3.79
N GLN A 281 15.93 26.72 -3.04
CA GLN A 281 16.70 25.61 -3.58
C GLN A 281 15.82 24.75 -4.49
N VAL A 282 16.31 24.42 -5.67
CA VAL A 282 15.58 23.61 -6.65
C VAL A 282 16.17 22.21 -6.70
N VAL A 283 15.43 21.22 -6.22
CA VAL A 283 15.87 19.82 -6.16
C VAL A 283 14.98 18.98 -7.08
N PHE A 284 15.59 18.21 -7.98
CA PHE A 284 14.83 17.25 -8.79
C PHE A 284 14.76 15.89 -8.10
N LYS A 285 13.75 15.07 -8.37
CA LYS A 285 13.56 13.75 -7.78
C LYS A 285 13.40 12.70 -8.88
N THR A 286 14.06 11.56 -8.69
CA THR A 286 13.95 10.40 -9.58
C THR A 286 13.93 9.08 -8.82
N ASP A 287 13.28 8.09 -9.42
CA ASP A 287 13.25 6.72 -8.94
C ASP A 287 14.27 5.89 -9.72
N MET A 288 15.33 5.47 -9.04
CA MET A 288 16.37 4.62 -9.62
C MET A 288 15.99 3.13 -9.46
N LEU A 289 16.09 2.31 -10.50
CA LEU A 289 16.76 2.61 -11.76
C LEU A 289 15.82 3.25 -12.80
N ALA A 290 16.11 4.50 -13.20
CA ALA A 290 15.35 5.21 -14.23
C ALA A 290 15.77 4.74 -15.63
N ASN A 291 14.79 4.47 -16.50
CA ASN A 291 15.01 3.82 -17.80
C ASN A 291 14.15 4.44 -18.92
N THR A 292 14.60 4.24 -20.15
CA THR A 292 13.84 4.44 -21.40
C THR A 292 14.10 3.25 -22.33
N GLY A 293 13.24 3.01 -23.33
CA GLY A 293 13.47 1.95 -24.32
C GLY A 293 14.84 2.04 -25.02
N PRO A 294 15.23 3.21 -25.57
CA PRO A 294 16.53 3.37 -26.22
C PRO A 294 17.73 3.21 -25.27
N LEU A 295 17.61 3.66 -24.01
CA LEU A 295 18.64 3.44 -22.99
C LEU A 295 18.80 1.95 -22.69
N ASN A 296 17.68 1.22 -22.61
CA ASN A 296 17.72 -0.23 -22.42
C ASN A 296 18.38 -0.96 -23.58
N ASP A 297 18.07 -0.58 -24.81
CA ASP A 297 18.69 -1.15 -26.01
C ASP A 297 20.20 -0.89 -26.06
N TYR A 298 20.64 0.28 -25.58
CA TYR A 298 22.07 0.60 -25.45
C TYR A 298 22.74 -0.29 -24.39
N VAL A 299 22.18 -0.37 -23.19
CA VAL A 299 22.74 -1.16 -22.08
C VAL A 299 22.82 -2.65 -22.44
N GLU A 300 21.78 -3.20 -23.07
CA GLU A 300 21.79 -4.59 -23.54
C GLU A 300 22.91 -4.82 -24.57
N ARG A 301 23.09 -3.90 -25.52
CA ARG A 301 24.08 -4.01 -26.60
C ARG A 301 25.52 -3.85 -26.11
N GLU A 302 25.79 -2.85 -25.27
CA GLU A 302 27.15 -2.44 -24.91
C GLU A 302 27.63 -3.02 -23.56
N LEU A 303 26.70 -3.22 -22.61
CA LEU A 303 27.02 -3.73 -21.27
C LEU A 303 26.67 -5.20 -21.09
N GLY A 304 25.77 -5.74 -21.93
CA GLY A 304 25.32 -7.14 -21.87
C GLY A 304 24.15 -7.36 -20.89
N GLY A 305 23.42 -6.29 -20.56
CA GLY A 305 22.26 -6.29 -19.68
C GLY A 305 22.37 -5.31 -18.52
N PHE A 306 21.26 -5.13 -17.78
CA PHE A 306 21.19 -4.29 -16.59
C PHE A 306 21.72 -5.02 -15.37
N ASP A 307 23.04 -5.02 -15.21
CA ASP A 307 23.71 -5.45 -13.99
C ASP A 307 24.03 -4.22 -13.12
N VAL A 308 23.27 -4.03 -12.02
CA VAL A 308 23.46 -2.90 -11.09
C VAL A 308 24.74 -3.01 -10.27
N ASP A 309 25.40 -4.18 -10.29
CA ASP A 309 26.71 -4.37 -9.67
C ASP A 309 27.86 -4.07 -10.66
N ASP A 310 27.57 -3.81 -11.94
CA ASP A 310 28.56 -3.38 -12.94
C ASP A 310 28.82 -1.86 -12.83
N PRO A 311 30.04 -1.42 -12.46
CA PRO A 311 30.37 -0.01 -12.35
C PRO A 311 30.17 0.80 -13.64
N ARG A 312 30.25 0.15 -14.82
CA ARG A 312 30.04 0.80 -16.12
C ARG A 312 28.62 1.33 -16.29
N LEU A 313 27.63 0.68 -15.66
CA LEU A 313 26.27 1.18 -15.64
C LEU A 313 26.20 2.51 -14.88
N TRP A 314 26.88 2.62 -13.75
CA TRP A 314 26.89 3.86 -12.96
C TRP A 314 27.69 4.97 -13.62
N GLU A 315 28.76 4.65 -14.36
CA GLU A 315 29.48 5.63 -15.20
C GLU A 315 28.58 6.23 -16.28
N LEU A 316 27.67 5.44 -16.85
CA LEU A 316 26.66 5.94 -17.79
C LEU A 316 25.73 6.97 -17.13
N TYR A 317 25.21 6.67 -15.94
CA TYR A 317 24.36 7.62 -15.20
C TYR A 317 25.13 8.84 -14.67
N GLN A 318 26.43 8.72 -14.37
CA GLN A 318 27.27 9.88 -14.06
C GLN A 318 27.33 10.84 -15.24
N ALA A 319 27.53 10.33 -16.47
CA ALA A 319 27.53 11.17 -17.66
C ALA A 319 26.19 11.89 -17.86
N GLY A 320 25.07 11.20 -17.58
CA GLY A 320 23.74 11.80 -17.60
C GLY A 320 23.53 12.87 -16.53
N LEU A 321 24.01 12.62 -15.30
CA LEU A 321 23.94 13.58 -14.19
C LEU A 321 24.81 14.82 -14.45
N GLU A 322 26.00 14.62 -15.01
CA GLU A 322 26.91 15.68 -15.42
C GLU A 322 26.24 16.60 -16.45
N GLU A 323 25.65 16.01 -17.50
CA GLU A 323 24.89 16.75 -18.52
C GLU A 323 23.68 17.48 -17.93
N PHE A 324 22.93 16.84 -17.02
CA PHE A 324 21.79 17.43 -16.35
C PHE A 324 22.15 18.73 -15.62
N PHE A 325 23.24 18.73 -14.84
CA PHE A 325 23.71 19.93 -14.14
C PHE A 325 24.31 21.00 -15.05
N GLU A 326 24.89 20.62 -16.19
CA GLU A 326 25.37 21.58 -17.19
C GLU A 326 24.23 22.30 -17.91
N ASN A 327 23.19 21.56 -18.27
CA ASN A 327 22.04 22.07 -18.98
C ASN A 327 21.15 22.94 -18.08
N MET A 328 21.08 22.62 -16.77
CA MET A 328 20.25 23.33 -15.81
C MET A 328 21.05 23.74 -14.57
N PRO A 329 21.97 24.73 -14.68
CA PRO A 329 22.89 25.10 -13.60
C PRO A 329 22.22 25.69 -12.35
N PHE A 330 20.96 26.13 -12.46
CA PHE A 330 20.15 26.62 -11.34
C PHE A 330 19.66 25.49 -10.41
N VAL A 331 19.74 24.22 -10.83
CA VAL A 331 19.33 23.08 -10.00
C VAL A 331 20.37 22.85 -8.91
N ASP A 332 19.96 22.74 -7.65
CA ASP A 332 20.84 22.58 -6.48
C ASP A 332 21.17 21.13 -6.15
N GLY A 333 20.37 20.18 -6.64
CA GLY A 333 20.61 18.77 -6.38
C GLY A 333 19.62 17.81 -7.01
N LEU A 334 19.91 16.52 -6.80
CA LEU A 334 19.06 15.40 -7.23
C LEU A 334 18.72 14.52 -6.03
N MET A 335 17.43 14.29 -5.82
CA MET A 335 16.87 13.33 -4.91
C MET A 335 16.67 11.99 -5.59
N ILE A 336 17.16 10.94 -4.94
CA ILE A 336 17.11 9.55 -5.43
C ILE A 336 16.30 8.72 -4.46
N ARG A 337 15.33 7.97 -4.98
CA ARG A 337 14.70 6.83 -4.30
C ARG A 337 14.99 5.55 -5.08
N ILE A 338 15.24 4.45 -4.37
CA ILE A 338 15.45 3.12 -4.98
C ILE A 338 14.38 2.09 -4.59
N GLY A 339 13.60 2.40 -3.55
CA GLY A 339 12.80 1.41 -2.87
C GLY A 339 11.37 1.27 -3.39
N GLU A 340 11.00 1.97 -4.46
CA GLU A 340 9.66 1.91 -5.04
C GLU A 340 9.71 2.27 -6.53
N ALA A 341 9.11 1.43 -7.37
CA ALA A 341 9.11 1.54 -8.82
C ALA A 341 8.02 0.63 -9.43
N GLY A 342 7.84 0.68 -10.75
CA GLY A 342 6.99 -0.25 -11.49
C GLY A 342 5.81 0.41 -12.19
N THR A 343 4.96 -0.42 -12.82
CA THR A 343 3.95 0.04 -13.79
C THR A 343 2.88 0.96 -13.19
N VAL A 344 2.68 0.95 -11.87
CA VAL A 344 1.73 1.84 -11.18
C VAL A 344 2.13 3.32 -11.28
N TYR A 345 3.41 3.60 -11.54
CA TYR A 345 3.98 4.93 -11.77
C TYR A 345 4.07 5.32 -13.25
N ASN A 346 3.84 4.38 -14.18
CA ASN A 346 4.04 4.65 -15.60
C ASN A 346 2.89 5.50 -16.16
N SER A 347 3.22 6.51 -16.97
CA SER A 347 2.23 7.24 -17.73
C SER A 347 1.92 6.51 -19.04
N PRO A 348 0.65 6.31 -19.42
CA PRO A 348 0.29 5.68 -20.69
C PRO A 348 0.90 6.41 -21.90
N GLY A 349 1.58 5.67 -22.78
CA GLY A 349 2.21 6.26 -23.97
C GLY A 349 3.50 7.04 -23.71
N TRP A 350 3.99 7.03 -22.46
CA TRP A 350 5.25 7.65 -22.05
C TRP A 350 6.32 6.59 -21.80
N ASP A 351 7.38 6.58 -22.60
CA ASP A 351 8.45 5.57 -22.53
C ASP A 351 9.58 5.98 -21.56
N TYR A 352 9.19 6.41 -20.36
CA TYR A 352 10.06 6.70 -19.23
C TYR A 352 9.48 5.97 -18.02
N PHE A 353 10.30 5.14 -17.39
CA PHE A 353 9.85 4.26 -16.32
C PHE A 353 11.00 3.94 -15.37
N SER A 354 10.67 3.45 -14.18
CA SER A 354 11.66 2.98 -13.21
C SER A 354 11.53 1.47 -12.97
N THR A 355 12.64 0.84 -12.61
CA THR A 355 12.68 -0.58 -12.23
C THR A 355 13.28 -0.76 -10.84
N LEU A 356 12.69 -1.69 -10.07
CA LEU A 356 13.10 -2.02 -8.71
C LEU A 356 14.31 -2.97 -8.75
N ALA A 357 15.46 -2.47 -9.22
CA ALA A 357 16.67 -3.26 -9.49
C ALA A 357 17.77 -3.08 -8.44
N VAL A 358 17.88 -1.88 -7.86
CA VAL A 358 18.92 -1.53 -6.87
C VAL A 358 18.52 -2.11 -5.51
N THR A 359 18.95 -3.34 -5.24
CA THR A 359 18.41 -4.16 -4.14
C THR A 359 19.49 -4.72 -3.21
N THR A 360 20.77 -4.46 -3.48
CA THR A 360 21.93 -4.93 -2.69
C THR A 360 22.63 -3.76 -2.02
N VAL A 361 23.34 -4.01 -0.91
CA VAL A 361 24.13 -2.97 -0.24
C VAL A 361 25.20 -2.37 -1.18
N ASP A 362 25.89 -3.24 -1.92
CA ASP A 362 26.99 -2.83 -2.80
C ASP A 362 26.50 -1.95 -3.97
N SER A 363 25.35 -2.26 -4.57
CA SER A 363 24.77 -1.44 -5.65
C SER A 363 24.36 -0.05 -5.15
N VAL A 364 23.74 0.07 -3.97
CA VAL A 364 23.39 1.37 -3.36
C VAL A 364 24.64 2.19 -3.09
N ARG A 365 25.66 1.61 -2.47
CA ARG A 365 26.90 2.32 -2.12
C ARG A 365 27.65 2.77 -3.37
N THR A 366 27.68 1.94 -4.41
CA THR A 366 28.30 2.30 -5.69
C THR A 366 27.57 3.45 -6.36
N MET A 367 26.23 3.37 -6.46
CA MET A 367 25.39 4.45 -6.98
C MET A 367 25.63 5.76 -6.23
N LEU A 368 25.49 5.75 -4.90
CA LEU A 368 25.60 6.96 -4.09
C LEU A 368 26.99 7.60 -4.23
N THR A 369 28.06 6.80 -4.14
CA THR A 369 29.43 7.30 -4.32
C THR A 369 29.61 7.99 -5.67
N LYS A 370 29.14 7.33 -6.74
CA LYS A 370 29.25 7.84 -8.11
C LYS A 370 28.46 9.15 -8.31
N PHE A 371 27.24 9.21 -7.79
CA PHE A 371 26.40 10.40 -7.89
C PHE A 371 26.94 11.54 -7.03
N THR A 372 27.44 11.27 -5.82
CA THR A 372 28.02 12.30 -4.94
C THR A 372 29.32 12.87 -5.50
N ASP A 373 30.17 12.02 -6.09
CA ASP A 373 31.40 12.46 -6.76
C ASP A 373 31.08 13.45 -7.89
N THR A 374 30.18 13.06 -8.81
CA THR A 374 29.75 13.93 -9.92
C THR A 374 29.08 15.20 -9.41
N ALA A 375 28.14 15.11 -8.47
CA ALA A 375 27.47 16.29 -7.92
C ALA A 375 28.45 17.25 -7.23
N GLY A 376 29.50 16.72 -6.58
CA GLY A 376 30.53 17.51 -5.91
C GLY A 376 31.32 18.40 -6.87
N GLU A 377 31.59 17.95 -8.10
CA GLU A 377 32.27 18.73 -9.13
C GLU A 377 31.49 19.99 -9.55
N TYR A 378 30.16 19.95 -9.40
CA TYR A 378 29.24 21.05 -9.73
C TYR A 378 28.77 21.82 -8.48
N GLY A 379 29.26 21.47 -7.29
CA GLY A 379 28.82 22.06 -6.02
C GLY A 379 27.35 21.75 -5.70
N LYS A 380 26.85 20.59 -6.13
CA LYS A 380 25.46 20.13 -5.98
C LYS A 380 25.35 19.02 -4.93
N THR A 381 24.13 18.83 -4.42
CA THR A 381 23.83 17.87 -3.35
C THR A 381 23.03 16.68 -3.87
N ILE A 382 23.38 15.48 -3.40
CA ILE A 382 22.55 14.28 -3.58
C ILE A 382 21.69 14.08 -2.33
N TYR A 383 20.38 13.97 -2.54
CA TYR A 383 19.42 13.68 -1.48
C TYR A 383 18.99 12.21 -1.59
N PHE A 384 19.35 11.36 -0.65
CA PHE A 384 18.94 9.96 -0.68
C PHE A 384 17.68 9.75 0.15
N ARG A 385 16.54 9.54 -0.52
CA ARG A 385 15.27 9.25 0.12
C ARG A 385 15.19 7.75 0.43
N THR A 386 15.16 7.41 1.72
CA THR A 386 15.34 6.02 2.18
C THR A 386 14.12 5.13 1.95
N TRP A 387 12.93 5.68 1.69
CA TRP A 387 11.67 4.94 1.56
C TRP A 387 11.78 3.71 0.63
N SER A 388 11.31 2.56 1.13
CA SER A 388 11.34 1.28 0.42
C SER A 388 10.18 0.36 0.77
N VAL A 389 9.68 -0.39 -0.23
CA VAL A 389 8.59 -1.37 -0.09
C VAL A 389 9.05 -2.74 0.42
N GLY A 390 10.28 -2.85 0.94
CA GLY A 390 10.77 -4.07 1.59
C GLY A 390 11.48 -5.07 0.68
N VAL A 391 11.91 -4.67 -0.51
CA VAL A 391 12.60 -5.56 -1.48
C VAL A 391 14.12 -5.50 -1.34
N GLY A 392 14.76 -6.68 -1.36
CA GLY A 392 16.22 -6.81 -1.33
C GLY A 392 16.84 -6.68 0.06
N GLU A 393 18.17 -6.70 0.11
CA GLU A 393 18.97 -6.52 1.34
C GLU A 393 18.79 -5.12 1.95
N VAL A 394 18.36 -4.16 1.14
CA VAL A 394 18.17 -2.75 1.52
C VAL A 394 16.71 -2.40 1.82
N GLY A 395 15.81 -3.39 1.75
CA GLY A 395 14.35 -3.20 1.82
C GLY A 395 13.86 -2.54 3.11
N ASP A 396 14.49 -2.83 4.24
CA ASP A 396 14.11 -2.33 5.56
C ASP A 396 15.00 -1.18 6.08
N MET A 397 15.93 -0.65 5.26
CA MET A 397 16.86 0.42 5.66
C MET A 397 16.15 1.69 6.16
N HIS A 398 14.90 1.89 5.77
CA HIS A 398 14.08 3.04 6.15
C HIS A 398 13.44 2.92 7.54
N THR A 399 13.41 1.73 8.15
CA THR A 399 12.78 1.48 9.46
C THR A 399 13.69 0.74 10.43
N ASN A 400 14.80 0.16 9.96
CA ASN A 400 15.74 -0.64 10.74
C ASN A 400 17.10 0.07 10.87
N PRO A 401 17.48 0.51 12.09
CA PRO A 401 18.77 1.13 12.36
C PRO A 401 19.99 0.33 11.89
N ALA A 402 20.01 -0.99 12.05
CA ALA A 402 21.15 -1.81 11.66
C ALA A 402 21.30 -1.91 10.14
N SER A 403 20.18 -1.99 9.42
CA SER A 403 20.17 -1.96 7.95
C SER A 403 20.57 -0.58 7.43
N TYR A 404 20.09 0.50 8.07
CA TYR A 404 20.52 1.87 7.79
C TYR A 404 22.04 2.01 7.86
N ASP A 405 22.65 1.59 8.98
CA ASP A 405 24.11 1.67 9.20
C ASP A 405 24.85 0.83 8.16
N THR A 406 24.38 -0.39 7.89
CA THR A 406 25.00 -1.28 6.88
C THR A 406 25.02 -0.64 5.49
N VAL A 407 23.95 0.06 5.11
CA VAL A 407 23.84 0.69 3.80
C VAL A 407 24.67 1.98 3.73
N LEU A 408 24.58 2.85 4.74
CA LEU A 408 25.04 4.23 4.64
C LEU A 408 26.35 4.54 5.38
N ASP A 409 26.71 3.78 6.42
CA ASP A 409 27.90 4.12 7.22
C ASP A 409 29.17 4.16 6.38
N GLY A 410 30.02 5.15 6.67
CA GLY A 410 31.33 5.31 6.04
C GLY A 410 31.30 5.69 4.57
N ILE A 411 30.17 6.16 4.01
CA ILE A 411 30.15 6.89 2.73
C ILE A 411 30.62 8.33 3.02
N PRO A 412 31.85 8.73 2.62
CA PRO A 412 32.43 10.01 3.00
C PRO A 412 32.05 11.09 1.96
N ALA A 413 30.82 11.58 2.04
CA ALA A 413 30.31 12.61 1.14
C ALA A 413 29.66 13.76 1.91
N ASP A 414 30.31 14.93 1.91
CA ASP A 414 29.78 16.15 2.55
C ASP A 414 28.52 16.68 1.82
N ASN A 415 28.31 16.24 0.57
CA ASN A 415 27.16 16.59 -0.28
C ASN A 415 26.13 15.46 -0.40
N LEU A 416 26.04 14.59 0.61
CA LEU A 416 24.99 13.56 0.74
C LEU A 416 24.07 13.89 1.92
N VAL A 417 22.78 14.07 1.65
CA VAL A 417 21.75 14.33 2.66
C VAL A 417 20.72 13.20 2.62
N VAL A 418 20.35 12.65 3.77
CA VAL A 418 19.44 11.50 3.85
C VAL A 418 18.04 11.96 4.26
N VAL A 419 17.03 11.55 3.49
CA VAL A 419 15.63 11.97 3.66
C VAL A 419 14.78 10.79 4.12
N THR A 420 14.11 10.92 5.25
CA THR A 420 13.38 9.81 5.88
C THR A 420 12.06 10.28 6.49
N LYS A 421 10.98 9.50 6.26
CA LYS A 421 9.67 9.71 6.88
C LYS A 421 9.76 9.76 8.41
N PHE A 422 9.02 10.69 9.03
CA PHE A 422 9.01 10.85 10.48
C PHE A 422 8.46 9.61 11.23
N THR A 423 7.63 8.80 10.57
CA THR A 423 7.08 7.54 11.12
C THR A 423 7.92 6.34 10.71
N GLN A 424 7.90 5.30 11.54
CA GLN A 424 8.47 3.99 11.21
C GLN A 424 7.53 3.25 10.22
N GLY A 425 7.58 3.64 8.95
CA GLY A 425 6.75 3.07 7.88
C GLY A 425 6.18 4.18 6.99
N ASP A 426 4.93 4.00 6.57
CA ASP A 426 4.30 4.84 5.55
C ASP A 426 3.26 5.82 6.09
N PHE A 427 3.67 6.80 6.90
CA PHE A 427 2.82 7.91 7.40
C PHE A 427 1.53 7.55 8.14
N TYR A 428 1.14 6.29 8.26
CA TYR A 428 0.02 5.84 9.05
C TYR A 428 0.14 6.36 10.48
N SER A 429 -0.99 6.81 11.01
CA SER A 429 -1.10 7.04 12.45
C SER A 429 -0.93 5.73 13.19
N TRP A 430 -0.61 5.82 14.47
CA TRP A 430 -0.26 4.66 15.31
C TRP A 430 1.05 3.97 14.92
N LEU A 431 1.85 4.55 14.02
CA LEU A 431 3.25 4.13 13.86
C LEU A 431 4.14 4.82 14.90
N PRO A 432 5.20 4.15 15.39
CA PRO A 432 6.25 4.79 16.17
C PRO A 432 6.94 5.90 15.37
N LEU A 433 7.65 6.80 16.06
CA LEU A 433 8.65 7.64 15.40
C LEU A 433 9.72 6.77 14.74
N ASN A 434 10.26 7.22 13.62
CA ASN A 434 11.23 6.44 12.87
C ASN A 434 12.57 6.36 13.63
N PRO A 435 13.00 5.16 14.09
CA PRO A 435 14.21 5.04 14.89
C PRO A 435 15.48 5.34 14.10
N THR A 436 15.44 5.26 12.76
CA THR A 436 16.61 5.57 11.93
C THR A 436 16.95 7.05 11.94
N LEU A 437 15.99 7.94 12.23
CA LEU A 437 16.22 9.40 12.37
C LEU A 437 16.95 9.76 13.67
N GLU A 438 17.01 8.85 14.65
CA GLU A 438 17.69 9.08 15.93
C GLU A 438 19.22 8.87 15.86
N GLN A 439 19.75 8.42 14.71
CA GLN A 439 21.17 8.07 14.52
C GLN A 439 21.72 8.45 13.14
N GLY A 440 22.97 8.07 12.87
CA GLY A 440 23.68 8.29 11.61
C GLY A 440 24.56 9.54 11.61
N GLU A 441 25.59 9.54 10.77
CA GLU A 441 26.57 10.64 10.65
C GLU A 441 26.20 11.66 9.56
N HIS A 442 25.35 11.29 8.60
CA HIS A 442 24.93 12.17 7.50
C HIS A 442 23.88 13.20 7.94
N PRO A 443 23.86 14.40 7.34
CA PRO A 443 22.75 15.34 7.50
C PRO A 443 21.40 14.69 7.12
N ARG A 444 20.36 14.98 7.92
CA ARG A 444 19.04 14.38 7.82
C ARG A 444 17.95 15.41 7.55
N ILE A 445 17.07 15.08 6.62
CA ILE A 445 15.79 15.76 6.40
C ILE A 445 14.66 14.85 6.90
N VAL A 446 13.79 15.40 7.74
CA VAL A 446 12.57 14.72 8.19
C VAL A 446 11.46 14.95 7.17
N GLU A 447 10.93 13.88 6.61
CA GLU A 447 9.83 13.91 5.63
C GLU A 447 8.47 13.85 6.35
N PHE A 448 7.58 14.78 6.03
CA PHE A 448 6.24 14.96 6.59
C PHE A 448 5.18 14.95 5.47
N GLN A 449 3.94 14.58 5.81
CA GLN A 449 2.81 14.55 4.88
C GLN A 449 1.61 15.30 5.46
N SER A 450 1.23 16.42 4.83
CA SER A 450 0.09 17.25 5.25
C SER A 450 -1.23 16.78 4.63
N ARG A 451 -1.26 16.46 3.33
CA ARG A 451 -2.43 15.83 2.70
C ARG A 451 -2.44 14.33 3.04
N ARG A 452 -3.39 13.88 3.83
CA ARG A 452 -3.33 12.57 4.48
C ARG A 452 -3.81 11.44 3.62
N GLU A 453 -2.90 10.93 2.80
CA GLU A 453 -3.06 9.80 1.91
C GLU A 453 -3.96 8.68 2.48
N PHE A 454 -3.58 8.10 3.62
CA PHE A 454 -4.32 6.97 4.21
C PHE A 454 -5.52 7.37 5.06
N GLU A 455 -5.74 8.67 5.28
CA GLU A 455 -6.78 9.19 6.17
C GLU A 455 -7.73 10.07 5.37
N ALA A 456 -8.39 9.42 4.41
CA ALA A 456 -9.36 10.01 3.49
C ALA A 456 -8.81 11.20 2.67
N PHE A 457 -7.51 11.25 2.39
CA PHE A 457 -6.86 12.36 1.67
C PHE A 457 -7.16 13.75 2.24
N SER A 458 -7.42 13.82 3.55
CA SER A 458 -7.87 15.05 4.24
C SER A 458 -9.18 15.64 3.68
N SER A 459 -10.13 14.80 3.24
CA SER A 459 -11.52 15.22 2.92
C SER A 459 -12.29 15.78 4.13
N PHE A 460 -11.76 15.57 5.34
CA PHE A 460 -12.20 16.17 6.59
C PHE A 460 -11.02 16.67 7.43
N PRO A 461 -11.25 17.58 8.39
CA PRO A 461 -10.18 18.09 9.25
C PRO A 461 -9.36 16.93 9.87
N ASN A 462 -8.04 16.99 9.77
CA ASN A 462 -7.14 16.00 10.39
C ASN A 462 -5.80 16.68 10.68
N TYR A 463 -5.73 17.35 11.82
CA TYR A 463 -4.66 18.31 12.13
C TYR A 463 -3.43 17.63 12.77
N LEU A 464 -2.26 17.74 12.14
CA LEU A 464 -1.04 16.99 12.49
C LEU A 464 0.06 17.82 13.13
N SER A 465 -0.08 19.13 13.18
CA SER A 465 1.05 19.98 13.52
C SER A 465 1.64 19.72 14.91
N ALA A 466 0.84 19.21 15.85
CA ALA A 466 1.35 18.72 17.14
C ALA A 466 2.21 17.46 17.01
N ASP A 467 1.81 16.50 16.17
CA ASP A 467 2.59 15.31 15.83
C ASP A 467 3.91 15.72 15.15
N HIS A 468 3.85 16.68 14.20
CA HIS A 468 5.03 17.21 13.52
C HIS A 468 5.99 17.92 14.49
N GLN A 469 5.46 18.77 15.39
CA GLN A 469 6.25 19.46 16.40
C GLN A 469 6.92 18.47 17.37
N GLN A 470 6.16 17.50 17.89
CA GLN A 470 6.69 16.49 18.81
C GLN A 470 7.79 15.65 18.15
N ALA A 471 7.56 15.20 16.91
CA ALA A 471 8.53 14.42 16.15
C ALA A 471 9.82 15.22 15.92
N LEU A 472 9.71 16.46 15.43
CA LEU A 472 10.86 17.31 15.15
C LEU A 472 11.68 17.58 16.42
N GLN A 473 11.03 17.95 17.52
CA GLN A 473 11.69 18.19 18.81
C GLN A 473 12.40 16.93 19.35
N ASP A 474 11.79 15.75 19.20
CA ASP A 474 12.39 14.49 19.64
C ASP A 474 13.63 14.14 18.81
N PHE A 475 13.55 14.27 17.48
CA PHE A 475 14.68 13.99 16.59
C PHE A 475 15.84 14.97 16.77
N GLU A 476 15.58 16.28 16.83
CA GLU A 476 16.63 17.28 17.04
C GLU A 476 17.36 17.09 18.39
N LYS A 477 16.64 16.58 19.39
CA LYS A 477 17.22 16.27 20.70
C LYS A 477 18.13 15.04 20.66
N LYS A 478 17.79 14.04 19.86
CA LYS A 478 18.51 12.76 19.79
C LYS A 478 19.62 12.75 18.73
N ASN A 479 19.43 13.49 17.64
CA ASN A 479 20.31 13.53 16.50
C ASN A 479 20.66 14.99 16.14
N PRO A 480 21.92 15.43 16.36
CA PRO A 480 22.34 16.79 16.00
C PRO A 480 22.42 17.02 14.48
N ASN A 481 22.30 15.97 13.66
CA ASN A 481 22.37 16.03 12.21
C ASN A 481 20.99 16.26 11.56
N ILE A 482 19.92 16.50 12.34
CA ILE A 482 18.66 16.98 11.77
C ILE A 482 18.88 18.41 11.26
N VAL A 483 18.88 18.58 9.94
CA VAL A 483 19.18 19.84 9.26
C VAL A 483 17.99 20.38 8.46
N GLY A 484 16.90 19.62 8.35
CA GLY A 484 15.77 20.06 7.56
C GLY A 484 14.50 19.25 7.65
N VAL A 485 13.49 19.76 6.95
CA VAL A 485 12.19 19.13 6.73
C VAL A 485 11.83 19.14 5.25
N TRP A 486 11.06 18.14 4.83
CA TRP A 486 10.36 18.12 3.55
C TRP A 486 8.90 17.81 3.78
N VAL A 487 8.01 18.73 3.43
CA VAL A 487 6.56 18.56 3.56
C VAL A 487 5.94 18.16 2.21
N TRP A 488 5.00 17.22 2.24
CA TRP A 488 4.15 16.92 1.09
C TRP A 488 2.86 17.74 1.19
N THR A 489 2.67 18.64 0.23
CA THR A 489 1.48 19.50 0.13
C THR A 489 0.38 18.85 -0.70
N GLN A 490 0.73 17.99 -1.67
CA GLN A 490 -0.25 17.31 -2.52
C GLN A 490 0.07 15.82 -2.75
N ASP A 491 1.34 15.47 -2.86
CA ASP A 491 1.78 14.11 -3.18
C ASP A 491 1.31 13.08 -2.12
N GLY A 492 1.27 11.81 -2.53
CA GLY A 492 0.80 10.68 -1.71
C GLY A 492 -0.41 9.99 -2.32
N GLY A 493 -0.28 8.67 -2.51
CA GLY A 493 -1.32 7.79 -3.02
C GLY A 493 -1.82 8.12 -4.43
N PRO A 494 -2.91 7.46 -4.85
CA PRO A 494 -3.57 7.75 -6.11
C PRO A 494 -4.32 9.08 -6.03
N TRP A 495 -4.18 9.88 -7.08
CA TRP A 495 -4.87 11.17 -7.11
C TRP A 495 -6.33 11.04 -7.54
N ARG A 496 -6.69 9.99 -8.28
CA ARG A 496 -7.99 9.80 -8.97
C ARG A 496 -8.89 8.74 -8.34
N ALA A 497 -8.38 7.95 -7.41
CA ALA A 497 -9.16 7.11 -6.50
C ALA A 497 -9.17 7.80 -5.12
N GLY A 498 -10.02 8.81 -5.00
CA GLY A 498 -10.01 9.79 -3.90
C GLY A 498 -10.65 11.11 -4.31
N PRO A 499 -10.66 12.12 -3.41
CA PRO A 499 -11.28 13.41 -3.68
C PRO A 499 -10.50 14.21 -4.73
N MET A 500 -11.23 14.99 -5.53
CA MET A 500 -10.70 15.99 -6.47
C MET A 500 -10.28 17.28 -5.73
N SER A 501 -9.55 17.11 -4.62
CA SER A 501 -8.88 18.20 -3.91
C SER A 501 -7.46 18.34 -4.45
N LEU A 502 -7.22 19.45 -5.14
CA LEU A 502 -5.94 19.82 -5.72
C LEU A 502 -5.50 21.13 -5.07
N TYR A 503 -4.37 21.09 -4.36
CA TYR A 503 -3.82 22.19 -3.57
C TYR A 503 -3.66 23.45 -4.42
N LEU A 504 -4.17 24.58 -3.91
CA LEU A 504 -4.31 25.89 -4.58
C LEU A 504 -5.18 25.93 -5.85
N LYS A 505 -5.87 24.84 -6.20
CA LYS A 505 -6.70 24.78 -7.43
C LYS A 505 -8.18 24.53 -7.17
N THR A 506 -8.52 23.40 -6.57
CA THR A 506 -9.92 22.95 -6.43
C THR A 506 -10.13 22.08 -5.19
N GLY A 507 -11.39 21.90 -4.80
CA GLY A 507 -11.79 21.20 -3.59
C GLY A 507 -11.47 22.02 -2.34
N PHE A 508 -11.45 21.35 -1.19
CA PHE A 508 -11.28 22.01 0.10
C PHE A 508 -9.88 21.80 0.70
N TRP A 509 -8.87 22.22 -0.07
CA TRP A 509 -7.46 22.01 0.26
C TRP A 509 -6.99 22.74 1.53
N GLN A 510 -7.73 23.76 1.98
CA GLN A 510 -7.49 24.46 3.24
C GLN A 510 -7.48 23.51 4.45
N LEU A 511 -8.12 22.34 4.37
CA LEU A 511 -8.13 21.34 5.44
C LEU A 511 -6.74 20.80 5.80
N TYR A 512 -5.82 20.75 4.83
CA TYR A 512 -4.43 20.31 5.04
C TYR A 512 -3.39 21.41 4.84
N ASP A 513 -3.79 22.57 4.30
CA ASP A 513 -2.94 23.76 4.20
C ASP A 513 -2.48 24.28 5.56
N LEU A 514 -3.31 24.16 6.61
CA LEU A 514 -2.91 24.52 7.97
C LEU A 514 -1.65 23.74 8.41
N ASP A 515 -1.56 22.45 8.10
CA ASP A 515 -0.38 21.65 8.42
C ASP A 515 0.83 22.01 7.55
N VAL A 516 0.61 22.44 6.29
CA VAL A 516 1.68 23.00 5.44
C VAL A 516 2.20 24.31 6.03
N TYR A 517 1.32 25.23 6.43
CA TYR A 517 1.70 26.49 7.07
C TYR A 517 2.46 26.25 8.37
N ALA A 518 1.88 25.46 9.29
CA ALA A 518 2.46 25.21 10.60
C ALA A 518 3.80 24.47 10.52
N THR A 519 3.96 23.51 9.61
CA THR A 519 5.25 22.84 9.40
C THR A 519 6.33 23.82 8.92
N GLY A 520 5.97 24.82 8.10
CA GLY A 520 6.87 25.89 7.68
C GLY A 520 7.33 26.77 8.84
N GLN A 521 6.42 27.08 9.77
CA GLN A 521 6.74 27.81 11.00
C GLN A 521 7.63 26.96 11.95
N LEU A 522 7.33 25.67 12.10
CA LEU A 522 8.12 24.74 12.91
C LEU A 522 9.54 24.53 12.35
N ALA A 523 9.70 24.62 11.03
CA ALA A 523 11.01 24.54 10.39
C ALA A 523 11.88 25.78 10.68
N TRP A 524 11.26 26.92 10.99
CA TRP A 524 11.95 28.10 11.51
C TRP A 524 12.26 27.97 13.00
N ASP A 525 11.26 27.60 13.81
CA ASP A 525 11.40 27.34 15.23
C ASP A 525 10.53 26.15 15.65
N SER A 526 11.17 25.04 16.02
CA SER A 526 10.53 23.82 16.52
C SER A 526 9.69 24.06 17.79
N ASN A 527 9.84 25.20 18.46
CA ASN A 527 9.09 25.60 19.67
C ASN A 527 8.02 26.65 19.40
N ALA A 528 7.71 26.95 18.12
CA ALA A 528 6.63 27.87 17.77
C ALA A 528 5.33 27.53 18.51
N ASP A 529 4.64 28.56 19.00
CA ASP A 529 3.36 28.38 19.69
C ASP A 529 2.28 28.00 18.66
N LEU A 530 1.91 26.72 18.62
CA LEU A 530 0.93 26.22 17.67
C LEU A 530 -0.45 26.85 17.84
N ALA A 531 -0.80 27.33 19.04
CA ALA A 531 -2.08 28.03 19.24
C ALA A 531 -2.08 29.38 18.51
N ASP A 532 -0.96 30.10 18.54
CA ASP A 532 -0.76 31.34 17.78
C ASP A 532 -0.68 31.09 16.27
N VAL A 533 0.10 30.08 15.85
CA VAL A 533 0.22 29.67 14.43
C VAL A 533 -1.16 29.37 13.84
N ASN A 534 -1.98 28.59 14.55
CA ASN A 534 -3.34 28.26 14.09
C ASN A 534 -4.22 29.50 14.02
N GLN A 535 -4.18 30.35 15.04
CA GLN A 535 -4.94 31.60 15.05
C GLN A 535 -4.60 32.47 13.85
N ARG A 536 -3.31 32.63 13.53
CA ARG A 536 -2.84 33.41 12.37
C ARG A 536 -3.37 32.86 11.06
N TRP A 537 -3.26 31.55 10.86
CA TRP A 537 -3.72 30.92 9.63
C TRP A 537 -5.25 30.96 9.49
N ILE A 538 -6.00 30.72 10.57
CA ILE A 538 -7.47 30.82 10.59
C ILE A 538 -7.92 32.25 10.27
N ALA A 539 -7.25 33.25 10.84
CA ALA A 539 -7.53 34.66 10.58
C ALA A 539 -7.39 34.99 9.08
N GLN A 540 -6.30 34.53 8.46
CA GLN A 540 -6.04 34.77 7.05
C GLN A 540 -7.03 34.04 6.12
N ASN A 541 -7.38 32.80 6.43
CA ASN A 541 -8.09 31.92 5.51
C ASN A 541 -9.60 31.83 5.74
N PHE A 542 -10.10 32.02 6.97
CA PHE A 542 -11.50 31.74 7.30
C PHE A 542 -12.26 32.93 7.86
N THR A 543 -11.72 33.65 8.86
CA THR A 543 -12.51 34.66 9.59
C THR A 543 -11.65 35.57 10.47
N ASP A 544 -11.99 36.86 10.52
CA ASP A 544 -11.43 37.80 11.51
C ASP A 544 -12.29 37.89 12.79
N ASP A 545 -13.45 37.21 12.85
CA ASP A 545 -14.33 37.20 14.01
C ASP A 545 -13.75 36.28 15.11
N PRO A 546 -13.46 36.81 16.32
CA PRO A 546 -12.76 36.04 17.34
C PRO A 546 -13.52 34.79 17.83
N ALA A 547 -14.86 34.83 17.84
CA ALA A 547 -15.68 33.70 18.29
C ALA A 547 -15.71 32.57 17.24
N THR A 548 -15.85 32.93 15.97
CA THR A 548 -15.79 32.00 14.85
C THR A 548 -14.40 31.39 14.71
N ALA A 549 -13.34 32.19 14.86
CA ALA A 549 -11.96 31.71 14.82
C ALA A 549 -11.67 30.69 15.94
N GLN A 550 -12.10 30.99 17.17
CA GLN A 550 -11.99 30.06 18.30
C GLN A 550 -12.72 28.75 18.01
N THR A 551 -13.94 28.81 17.46
CA THR A 551 -14.74 27.62 17.13
C THR A 551 -14.03 26.75 16.09
N ILE A 552 -13.44 27.34 15.05
CA ILE A 552 -12.68 26.61 14.03
C ILE A 552 -11.43 25.97 14.65
N GLN A 553 -10.74 26.67 15.54
CA GLN A 553 -9.57 26.14 16.25
C GLN A 553 -9.96 24.96 17.16
N GLU A 554 -11.11 24.99 17.82
CA GLU A 554 -11.65 23.86 18.58
C GLU A 554 -11.91 22.63 17.69
N ILE A 555 -12.45 22.85 16.48
CA ILE A 555 -12.66 21.75 15.51
C ILE A 555 -11.31 21.13 15.12
N PHE A 556 -10.31 21.94 14.73
CA PHE A 556 -8.99 21.42 14.38
C PHE A 556 -8.28 20.73 15.56
N ALA A 557 -8.40 21.26 16.78
CA ALA A 557 -7.81 20.63 17.97
C ALA A 557 -8.43 19.26 18.29
N GLN A 558 -9.69 19.03 17.93
CA GLN A 558 -10.38 17.76 18.15
C GLN A 558 -10.15 16.75 17.03
N SER A 559 -10.01 17.24 15.79
CA SER A 559 -10.10 16.45 14.57
C SER A 559 -9.13 15.26 14.52
N ARG A 560 -7.91 15.43 15.03
CA ARG A 560 -6.87 14.40 15.00
C ARG A 560 -7.27 13.13 15.76
N GLN A 561 -7.77 13.29 16.98
CA GLN A 561 -8.21 12.17 17.80
C GLN A 561 -9.45 11.50 17.21
N VAL A 562 -10.38 12.30 16.65
CA VAL A 562 -11.61 11.82 16.02
C VAL A 562 -11.27 10.96 14.79
N ALA A 563 -10.37 11.42 13.92
CA ALA A 563 -9.84 10.65 12.80
C ALA A 563 -9.18 9.33 13.24
N LYS A 564 -8.35 9.37 14.29
CA LYS A 564 -7.66 8.17 14.82
C LYS A 564 -8.64 7.11 15.36
N GLU A 565 -9.71 7.52 16.04
CA GLU A 565 -10.71 6.57 16.56
C GLU A 565 -11.68 6.04 15.49
N GLY A 566 -12.04 6.90 14.52
CA GLY A 566 -12.95 6.58 13.42
C GLY A 566 -12.32 5.66 12.37
N LEU A 567 -11.08 5.95 11.96
CA LEU A 567 -10.39 5.21 10.89
C LEU A 567 -9.57 4.02 11.38
N TYR A 568 -9.09 4.01 12.63
CA TYR A 568 -8.31 2.90 13.17
C TYR A 568 -9.13 2.12 14.21
N ILE A 569 -8.73 0.88 14.46
CA ILE A 569 -9.25 0.06 15.55
C ILE A 569 -8.20 0.06 16.65
N PRO A 570 -8.31 0.89 17.71
CA PRO A 570 -7.22 1.08 18.68
C PRO A 570 -6.64 -0.22 19.28
N PRO A 571 -7.47 -1.23 19.65
CA PRO A 571 -6.93 -2.50 20.16
C PRO A 571 -6.06 -3.29 19.17
N TYR A 572 -6.21 -3.05 17.87
CA TYR A 572 -5.35 -3.60 16.83
C TYR A 572 -4.22 -2.62 16.48
N ALA A 573 -4.52 -1.34 16.33
CA ALA A 573 -3.58 -0.31 15.89
C ALA A 573 -2.44 -0.08 16.89
N ASP A 574 -2.64 -0.36 18.19
CA ASP A 574 -1.57 -0.33 19.21
C ASP A 574 -0.65 -1.58 19.20
N LYS A 575 -0.91 -2.52 18.29
CA LYS A 575 -0.07 -3.70 18.06
C LYS A 575 0.87 -3.51 16.89
N ARG A 576 2.05 -4.09 17.03
CA ARG A 576 2.95 -4.45 15.94
C ARG A 576 2.58 -5.85 15.48
N VAL A 577 2.16 -5.98 14.24
CA VAL A 577 1.77 -7.25 13.65
C VAL A 577 2.74 -7.58 12.54
N LEU A 578 3.31 -8.78 12.55
CA LEU A 578 4.10 -9.29 11.45
C LEU A 578 3.30 -10.38 10.74
N ALA A 579 3.27 -10.35 9.41
CA ALA A 579 2.62 -11.35 8.57
C ALA A 579 3.29 -11.43 7.20
N LEU A 580 3.55 -12.66 6.73
CA LEU A 580 4.17 -12.93 5.42
C LEU A 580 5.54 -12.22 5.24
N GLY A 581 6.26 -11.99 6.33
CA GLY A 581 7.53 -11.26 6.31
C GLY A 581 7.38 -9.73 6.20
N LEU A 582 6.16 -9.21 6.26
CA LEU A 582 5.83 -7.79 6.24
C LEU A 582 5.27 -7.36 7.60
N GLU A 583 5.31 -6.06 7.87
CA GLU A 583 4.55 -5.42 8.97
C GLU A 583 3.34 -4.72 8.35
N PRO A 584 2.15 -5.36 8.32
CA PRO A 584 0.98 -4.74 7.71
C PRO A 584 0.63 -3.43 8.41
N PRO A 585 0.10 -2.43 7.68
CA PRO A 585 -0.35 -1.17 8.25
C PRO A 585 -1.29 -1.33 9.46
N PRO A 586 -1.31 -0.37 10.40
CA PRO A 586 -2.25 -0.41 11.53
C PRO A 586 -3.72 -0.22 11.13
N MET A 587 -4.01 0.06 9.85
CA MET A 587 -5.36 0.31 9.32
C MET A 587 -5.91 -0.81 8.42
N MET A 588 -5.33 -2.02 8.38
CA MET A 588 -5.68 -3.09 7.40
C MET A 588 -7.16 -3.49 7.20
N TRP A 589 -8.09 -3.06 8.05
CA TRP A 589 -9.53 -3.21 7.82
C TRP A 589 -10.09 -2.23 6.76
N ILE A 590 -9.37 -1.15 6.49
CA ILE A 590 -9.47 -0.29 5.31
C ILE A 590 -8.14 -0.49 4.59
N PHE A 591 -8.13 -1.36 3.59
CA PHE A 591 -6.93 -1.68 2.85
C PHE A 591 -6.62 -0.55 1.86
N GLU A 592 -5.57 0.23 2.13
CA GLU A 592 -5.08 1.35 1.31
C GLU A 592 -6.18 2.34 0.86
N TRP A 593 -6.11 3.57 1.37
CA TRP A 593 -6.95 4.71 0.99
C TRP A 593 -8.45 4.56 1.30
N ASP A 594 -9.21 3.77 0.54
CA ASP A 594 -10.67 3.74 0.57
C ASP A 594 -11.32 2.34 0.48
N ILE A 595 -10.54 1.26 0.35
CA ILE A 595 -11.11 -0.09 0.17
C ILE A 595 -11.40 -0.74 1.52
N VAL A 596 -12.68 -0.86 1.88
CA VAL A 596 -13.08 -1.53 3.11
C VAL A 596 -12.92 -3.04 2.97
N SER A 597 -11.94 -3.60 3.69
CA SER A 597 -11.50 -5.00 3.59
C SER A 597 -12.61 -5.99 3.94
N GLY A 598 -12.69 -7.11 3.23
CA GLY A 598 -13.54 -8.26 3.61
C GLY A 598 -12.81 -9.59 3.60
N ASP A 599 -11.48 -9.56 3.52
CA ASP A 599 -10.67 -10.76 3.46
C ASP A 599 -10.49 -11.42 4.83
N THR A 600 -10.30 -12.73 4.82
CA THR A 600 -10.12 -13.48 6.07
C THR A 600 -8.77 -13.23 6.73
N ALA A 601 -7.71 -12.92 5.99
CA ALA A 601 -6.37 -12.78 6.56
C ALA A 601 -6.29 -11.57 7.48
N ALA A 602 -6.64 -10.38 6.99
CA ALA A 602 -6.65 -9.15 7.77
C ALA A 602 -7.67 -9.22 8.91
N LEU A 603 -8.94 -9.49 8.61
CA LEU A 603 -10.01 -9.42 9.61
C LEU A 603 -9.86 -10.45 10.73
N SER A 604 -9.35 -11.65 10.43
CA SER A 604 -9.09 -12.66 11.48
C SER A 604 -7.99 -12.22 12.44
N VAL A 605 -6.91 -11.62 11.92
CA VAL A 605 -5.80 -11.14 12.74
C VAL A 605 -6.20 -9.92 13.56
N ILE A 606 -6.97 -8.99 12.97
CA ILE A 606 -7.52 -7.82 13.66
C ILE A 606 -8.42 -8.24 14.81
N HIS A 607 -9.34 -9.18 14.57
CA HIS A 607 -10.18 -9.74 15.63
C HIS A 607 -9.32 -10.40 16.71
N ASN A 608 -8.39 -11.28 16.35
CA ASN A 608 -7.57 -12.00 17.33
C ASN A 608 -6.69 -11.06 18.18
N ALA A 609 -6.17 -9.97 17.60
CA ALA A 609 -5.44 -8.94 18.32
C ALA A 609 -6.33 -8.12 19.25
N SER A 610 -7.60 -7.94 18.87
CA SER A 610 -8.59 -7.13 19.60
C SER A 610 -9.47 -7.92 20.57
N ARG A 611 -9.37 -9.25 20.61
CA ARG A 611 -10.36 -10.16 21.23
C ARG A 611 -10.68 -9.87 22.70
N ASP A 612 -9.69 -9.36 23.45
CA ASP A 612 -9.84 -9.06 24.88
C ASP A 612 -10.41 -7.63 25.12
N ARG A 613 -10.62 -6.86 24.04
CA ARG A 613 -11.02 -5.44 24.00
C ARG A 613 -12.02 -5.15 22.87
N ILE A 614 -12.87 -6.12 22.49
CA ILE A 614 -13.84 -5.94 21.41
C ILE A 614 -14.85 -4.83 21.74
N ASP A 615 -15.34 -4.78 22.97
CA ASP A 615 -16.26 -3.72 23.42
C ASP A 615 -15.64 -2.34 23.25
N GLU A 616 -14.35 -2.20 23.58
CA GLU A 616 -13.61 -0.94 23.37
C GLU A 616 -13.49 -0.60 21.88
N ALA A 617 -13.19 -1.59 21.02
CA ALA A 617 -13.10 -1.39 19.57
C ALA A 617 -14.43 -0.88 18.96
N ILE A 618 -15.56 -1.41 19.42
CA ILE A 618 -16.90 -1.04 18.96
C ILE A 618 -17.34 0.31 19.53
N THR A 619 -17.23 0.50 20.85
CA THR A 619 -17.64 1.76 21.51
C THR A 619 -16.76 2.94 21.08
N GLY A 620 -15.46 2.72 20.84
CA GLY A 620 -14.58 3.78 20.32
C GLY A 620 -15.06 4.33 18.97
N ALA A 621 -15.58 3.48 18.08
CA ALA A 621 -16.13 3.94 16.80
C ALA A 621 -17.37 4.82 16.97
N GLN A 622 -18.24 4.47 17.94
CA GLN A 622 -19.44 5.24 18.25
C GLN A 622 -19.08 6.60 18.88
N ASN A 623 -18.03 6.64 19.71
CA ASN A 623 -17.52 7.88 20.28
C ASN A 623 -16.94 8.79 19.19
N ALA A 624 -16.17 8.24 18.24
CA ALA A 624 -15.65 8.98 17.10
C ALA A 624 -16.76 9.62 16.26
N GLN A 625 -17.81 8.85 15.94
CA GLN A 625 -19.00 9.37 15.25
C GLN A 625 -19.64 10.53 16.04
N ALA A 626 -19.88 10.34 17.34
CA ALA A 626 -20.50 11.37 18.17
C ALA A 626 -19.63 12.65 18.27
N ALA A 627 -18.31 12.50 18.28
CA ALA A 627 -17.38 13.63 18.27
C ALA A 627 -17.36 14.36 16.92
N ALA A 628 -17.45 13.64 15.79
CA ALA A 628 -17.63 14.24 14.48
C ALA A 628 -18.95 15.04 14.39
N GLU A 629 -20.04 14.51 14.95
CA GLU A 629 -21.32 15.23 15.06
C GLU A 629 -21.22 16.48 15.96
N GLU A 630 -20.40 16.47 17.01
CA GLU A 630 -20.11 17.65 17.83
C GLU A 630 -19.35 18.72 17.03
N MET A 631 -18.31 18.34 16.29
CA MET A 631 -17.57 19.25 15.41
C MET A 631 -18.50 19.86 14.36
N LEU A 632 -19.38 19.06 13.76
CA LEU A 632 -20.41 19.52 12.83
C LEU A 632 -21.38 20.53 13.47
N ALA A 633 -21.83 20.26 14.70
CA ALA A 633 -22.70 21.17 15.43
C ALA A 633 -22.01 22.52 15.72
N LYS A 634 -20.71 22.50 16.05
CA LYS A 634 -19.89 23.71 16.21
C LYS A 634 -19.82 24.52 14.93
N ALA A 635 -19.46 23.89 13.81
CA ALA A 635 -19.41 24.57 12.51
C ALA A 635 -20.77 25.19 12.14
N LYS A 636 -21.86 24.45 12.33
CA LYS A 636 -23.24 24.94 12.10
C LYS A 636 -23.64 26.11 13.01
N SER A 637 -23.07 26.22 14.21
CA SER A 637 -23.38 27.28 15.17
C SER A 637 -22.75 28.64 14.85
N THR A 638 -21.72 28.67 13.99
CA THR A 638 -21.06 29.91 13.57
C THR A 638 -21.96 30.76 12.69
N ASP A 639 -21.85 32.09 12.81
CA ASP A 639 -22.57 33.05 11.97
C ASP A 639 -21.98 33.04 10.55
N PRO A 640 -22.76 32.73 9.49
CA PRO A 640 -22.27 32.78 8.12
C PRO A 640 -21.68 34.13 7.70
N GLN A 641 -22.10 35.24 8.30
CA GLN A 641 -21.57 36.58 8.00
C GLN A 641 -20.22 36.87 8.67
N ALA A 642 -19.80 36.03 9.61
CA ALA A 642 -18.51 36.14 10.27
C ALA A 642 -17.36 35.54 9.44
N TRP A 643 -17.67 34.74 8.42
CA TRP A 643 -16.68 34.13 7.53
C TRP A 643 -16.27 35.10 6.42
N LYS A 644 -15.01 35.05 6.00
CA LYS A 644 -14.51 35.83 4.86
C LYS A 644 -15.24 35.47 3.56
N ASP A 645 -15.57 34.19 3.41
CA ASP A 645 -16.44 33.67 2.37
C ASP A 645 -17.44 32.67 2.99
N PRO A 646 -18.75 32.91 2.94
CA PRO A 646 -19.77 31.97 3.38
C PRO A 646 -19.65 30.57 2.75
N ALA A 647 -19.10 30.45 1.55
CA ALA A 647 -18.89 29.15 0.91
C ALA A 647 -17.86 28.27 1.65
N LEU A 648 -16.89 28.87 2.36
CA LEU A 648 -15.92 28.14 3.19
C LEU A 648 -16.60 27.47 4.38
N ARG A 649 -17.58 28.15 4.98
CA ARG A 649 -18.42 27.57 6.05
C ARG A 649 -19.19 26.38 5.53
N ASP A 650 -19.81 26.51 4.35
CA ASP A 650 -20.61 25.44 3.76
C ASP A 650 -19.74 24.23 3.37
N ARG A 651 -18.52 24.46 2.86
CA ARG A 651 -17.53 23.39 2.61
C ARG A 651 -17.11 22.68 3.90
N LEU A 652 -16.83 23.41 4.98
CA LEU A 652 -16.51 22.82 6.27
C LEU A 652 -17.68 22.00 6.83
N ILE A 653 -18.90 22.51 6.72
CA ILE A 653 -20.09 21.77 7.14
C ILE A 653 -20.25 20.49 6.32
N HIS A 654 -20.13 20.56 5.00
CA HIS A 654 -20.25 19.40 4.12
C HIS A 654 -19.17 18.33 4.41
N SER A 655 -17.94 18.78 4.62
CA SER A 655 -16.81 17.94 5.00
C SER A 655 -17.04 17.21 6.35
N LEU A 656 -17.57 17.91 7.36
CA LEU A 656 -17.93 17.33 8.66
C LEU A 656 -19.19 16.44 8.60
N GLU A 657 -20.13 16.72 7.68
CA GLU A 657 -21.25 15.83 7.39
C GLU A 657 -20.75 14.50 6.81
N TYR A 658 -19.80 14.57 5.86
CA TYR A 658 -19.13 13.38 5.33
C TYR A 658 -18.36 12.61 6.39
N GLU A 659 -17.59 13.28 7.26
CA GLU A 659 -16.86 12.61 8.36
C GLU A 659 -17.82 11.85 9.27
N ALA A 660 -18.91 12.49 9.71
CA ALA A 660 -19.90 11.85 10.58
C ALA A 660 -20.59 10.65 9.91
N ASP A 661 -20.98 10.76 8.63
CA ASP A 661 -21.62 9.68 7.89
C ASP A 661 -20.66 8.52 7.59
N LEU A 662 -19.42 8.82 7.17
CA LEU A 662 -18.38 7.83 6.96
C LEU A 662 -18.09 7.08 8.25
N PHE A 663 -17.95 7.78 9.39
CA PHE A 663 -17.68 7.13 10.68
C PHE A 663 -18.87 6.33 11.19
N ALA A 664 -20.11 6.76 10.94
CA ALA A 664 -21.28 5.95 11.22
C ALA A 664 -21.27 4.64 10.39
N THR A 665 -20.95 4.74 9.11
CA THR A 665 -20.88 3.60 8.18
C THR A 665 -19.77 2.63 8.56
N LEU A 666 -18.58 3.14 8.83
CA LEU A 666 -17.42 2.37 9.27
C LEU A 666 -17.64 1.78 10.67
N ALA A 667 -18.31 2.47 11.59
CA ALA A 667 -18.67 1.93 12.90
C ALA A 667 -19.65 0.75 12.77
N ALA A 668 -20.66 0.85 11.90
CA ALA A 668 -21.58 -0.25 11.62
C ALA A 668 -20.86 -1.45 11.01
N TYR A 669 -19.95 -1.21 10.06
CA TYR A 669 -19.10 -2.27 9.50
C TYR A 669 -18.23 -2.95 10.56
N ARG A 670 -17.53 -2.13 11.38
CA ARG A 670 -16.67 -2.59 12.47
C ARG A 670 -17.41 -3.49 13.43
N ALA A 671 -18.59 -3.06 13.88
CA ALA A 671 -19.44 -3.84 14.77
C ALA A 671 -19.89 -5.15 14.12
N ALA A 672 -20.25 -5.12 12.83
CA ALA A 672 -20.70 -6.31 12.10
C ALA A 672 -19.60 -7.36 11.98
N PHE A 673 -18.41 -7.00 11.47
CA PHE A 673 -17.36 -7.99 11.26
C PHE A 673 -16.78 -8.50 12.59
N LEU A 674 -16.59 -7.63 13.60
CA LEU A 674 -16.07 -8.06 14.91
C LEU A 674 -17.04 -9.03 15.59
N SER A 675 -18.35 -8.76 15.56
CA SER A 675 -19.36 -9.67 16.14
C SER A 675 -19.36 -11.03 15.42
N TYR A 676 -19.19 -11.03 14.09
CA TYR A 676 -19.11 -12.27 13.32
C TYR A 676 -17.87 -13.10 13.71
N TYR A 677 -16.70 -12.47 13.76
CA TYR A 677 -15.47 -13.18 14.11
C TYR A 677 -15.42 -13.60 15.59
N ASP A 678 -16.06 -12.85 16.48
CA ASP A 678 -16.24 -13.27 17.87
C ASP A 678 -17.09 -14.54 17.95
N TRP A 679 -18.19 -14.61 17.20
CA TRP A 679 -18.94 -15.86 17.06
C TRP A 679 -18.09 -16.99 16.46
N VAL A 680 -17.25 -16.71 15.44
CA VAL A 680 -16.36 -17.72 14.85
C VAL A 680 -15.36 -18.26 15.88
N ASP A 681 -14.86 -17.42 16.78
CA ASP A 681 -13.91 -17.79 17.82
C ASP A 681 -14.58 -18.53 18.99
N THR A 682 -15.60 -17.91 19.59
CA THR A 682 -16.24 -18.36 20.83
C THR A 682 -17.39 -19.34 20.58
N GLY A 683 -18.15 -19.15 19.50
CA GLY A 683 -19.41 -19.84 19.22
C GLY A 683 -20.59 -19.34 20.05
N ASP A 684 -20.47 -18.18 20.71
CA ASP A 684 -21.54 -17.60 21.52
C ASP A 684 -22.74 -17.20 20.63
N PRO A 685 -23.95 -17.75 20.88
CA PRO A 685 -25.15 -17.33 20.15
C PRO A 685 -25.42 -15.82 20.23
N ALA A 686 -25.06 -15.14 21.31
CA ALA A 686 -25.25 -13.69 21.43
C ALA A 686 -24.43 -12.90 20.40
N ALA A 687 -23.21 -13.34 20.10
CA ALA A 687 -22.36 -12.73 19.08
C ALA A 687 -22.92 -12.93 17.66
N TRP A 688 -23.58 -14.07 17.40
CA TRP A 688 -24.31 -14.29 16.13
C TRP A 688 -25.51 -13.36 16.00
N ASP A 689 -26.32 -13.24 17.05
CA ASP A 689 -27.48 -12.34 17.06
C ASP A 689 -27.04 -10.88 16.90
N ALA A 690 -25.93 -10.48 17.54
CA ALA A 690 -25.31 -9.17 17.36
C ALA A 690 -24.84 -8.95 15.93
N TRP A 691 -24.21 -9.95 15.30
CA TRP A 691 -23.83 -9.87 13.88
C TRP A 691 -25.03 -9.67 12.96
N GLU A 692 -26.15 -10.38 13.16
CA GLU A 692 -27.34 -10.20 12.31
C GLU A 692 -27.90 -8.77 12.40
N VAL A 693 -27.93 -8.19 13.61
CA VAL A 693 -28.36 -6.81 13.83
C VAL A 693 -27.37 -5.81 13.22
N ASN A 694 -26.08 -5.96 13.52
CA ASN A 694 -25.04 -5.03 13.08
C ASN A 694 -24.86 -5.07 11.55
N LYS A 695 -25.01 -6.25 10.92
CA LYS A 695 -24.95 -6.39 9.47
C LYS A 695 -26.11 -5.65 8.78
N ALA A 696 -27.33 -5.74 9.31
CA ALA A 696 -28.47 -5.01 8.77
C ALA A 696 -28.29 -3.48 8.90
N ALA A 697 -27.70 -3.03 10.02
CA ALA A 697 -27.34 -1.63 10.21
C ALA A 697 -26.26 -1.19 9.20
N TYR A 698 -25.22 -2.00 9.00
CA TYR A 698 -24.17 -1.78 8.00
C TYR A 698 -24.74 -1.67 6.58
N GLU A 699 -25.59 -2.61 6.16
CA GLU A 699 -26.19 -2.58 4.81
C GLU A 699 -27.02 -1.30 4.57
N THR A 700 -27.71 -0.83 5.61
CA THR A 700 -28.48 0.42 5.55
C THR A 700 -27.54 1.63 5.46
N ALA A 701 -26.48 1.65 6.27
CA ALA A 701 -25.52 2.76 6.29
C ALA A 701 -24.74 2.86 4.97
N VAL A 702 -24.22 1.75 4.44
CA VAL A 702 -23.51 1.73 3.14
C VAL A 702 -24.41 2.19 2.01
N ALA A 703 -25.67 1.73 1.96
CA ALA A 703 -26.60 2.17 0.92
C ALA A 703 -26.82 3.69 0.96
N ALA A 704 -27.00 4.27 2.16
CA ALA A 704 -27.16 5.71 2.33
C ALA A 704 -25.88 6.49 2.01
N HIS A 705 -24.71 6.00 2.44
CA HIS A 705 -23.42 6.60 2.16
C HIS A 705 -23.14 6.65 0.65
N VAL A 706 -23.30 5.53 -0.05
CA VAL A 706 -23.09 5.44 -1.50
C VAL A 706 -24.13 6.27 -2.28
N GLU A 707 -25.38 6.32 -1.81
CA GLU A 707 -26.40 7.20 -2.42
C GLU A 707 -26.04 8.69 -2.28
N THR A 708 -25.50 9.09 -1.13
CA THR A 708 -25.17 10.48 -0.83
C THR A 708 -23.87 10.93 -1.52
N TYR A 709 -22.82 10.11 -1.42
CA TYR A 709 -21.44 10.49 -1.77
C TYR A 709 -20.90 9.80 -3.01
N GLY A 710 -21.62 8.84 -3.59
CA GLY A 710 -21.14 8.05 -4.73
C GLY A 710 -20.89 8.86 -6.01
N GLN A 711 -21.33 10.11 -6.09
CA GLN A 711 -21.05 11.06 -7.17
C GLN A 711 -20.43 12.37 -6.66
N ASP A 712 -20.08 12.43 -5.38
CA ASP A 712 -19.43 13.58 -4.79
C ASP A 712 -17.93 13.53 -5.12
N LEU A 713 -17.42 14.58 -5.76
CA LEU A 713 -16.01 14.63 -6.15
C LEU A 713 -15.12 15.20 -5.06
N ASP A 714 -15.66 15.96 -4.10
CA ASP A 714 -14.91 16.52 -2.99
C ASP A 714 -14.85 15.53 -1.81
N THR A 715 -15.88 14.70 -1.66
CA THR A 715 -15.99 13.70 -0.60
C THR A 715 -16.51 12.34 -1.13
N PRO A 716 -15.78 11.64 -2.02
CA PRO A 716 -16.28 10.43 -2.65
C PRO A 716 -16.52 9.29 -1.64
N ALA A 717 -17.51 8.45 -1.96
CA ALA A 717 -17.82 7.27 -1.15
C ALA A 717 -16.67 6.25 -1.15
N TYR A 718 -16.43 5.60 -0.01
CA TYR A 718 -15.47 4.50 0.09
C TYR A 718 -15.92 3.27 -0.73
N SER A 719 -14.96 2.42 -1.07
CA SER A 719 -15.19 1.20 -1.84
C SER A 719 -15.51 0.00 -0.94
N PHE A 720 -16.76 -0.48 -0.96
CA PHE A 720 -17.24 -1.58 -0.11
C PHE A 720 -17.24 -2.97 -0.77
N PHE A 721 -16.77 -3.10 -2.02
CA PHE A 721 -16.83 -4.37 -2.77
C PHE A 721 -16.13 -5.53 -2.05
N ALA A 722 -15.04 -5.24 -1.33
CA ALA A 722 -14.29 -6.26 -0.62
C ALA A 722 -15.04 -6.73 0.64
N ALA A 723 -15.57 -5.81 1.44
CA ALA A 723 -16.47 -6.10 2.55
C ALA A 723 -17.69 -6.95 2.11
N GLU A 724 -18.32 -6.60 0.99
CA GLU A 724 -19.43 -7.37 0.40
C GLU A 724 -19.01 -8.81 0.05
N ALA A 725 -17.84 -8.99 -0.59
CA ALA A 725 -17.32 -10.31 -0.92
C ALA A 725 -17.10 -11.17 0.35
N GLY A 726 -16.55 -10.57 1.42
CA GLY A 726 -16.38 -11.22 2.72
C GLY A 726 -17.70 -11.62 3.37
N PHE A 727 -18.66 -10.70 3.44
CA PHE A 727 -19.97 -10.96 4.03
C PHE A 727 -20.81 -11.96 3.23
N ALA A 728 -20.66 -12.02 1.91
CA ALA A 728 -21.29 -13.08 1.11
C ALA A 728 -20.84 -14.49 1.54
N HIS A 729 -19.60 -14.67 1.98
CA HIS A 729 -19.16 -15.94 2.60
C HIS A 729 -19.75 -16.13 4.00
N ALA A 730 -19.78 -15.08 4.82
CA ALA A 730 -20.32 -15.11 6.17
C ALA A 730 -21.81 -15.52 6.20
N GLU A 731 -22.64 -14.97 5.31
CA GLU A 731 -24.05 -15.34 5.15
C GLU A 731 -24.28 -16.82 4.84
N ARG A 732 -23.37 -17.41 4.07
CA ARG A 732 -23.46 -18.82 3.66
C ARG A 732 -22.99 -19.78 4.74
N THR A 733 -22.66 -19.29 5.93
CA THR A 733 -22.18 -20.11 7.06
C THR A 733 -23.17 -21.22 7.43
N ARG A 734 -24.42 -20.87 7.74
CA ARG A 734 -25.43 -21.84 8.21
C ARG A 734 -25.80 -22.85 7.13
N SER A 735 -26.01 -22.39 5.90
CA SER A 735 -26.31 -23.28 4.76
C SER A 735 -25.15 -24.23 4.47
N SER A 736 -23.91 -23.74 4.54
CA SER A 736 -22.70 -24.55 4.40
C SER A 736 -22.55 -25.58 5.52
N GLN A 737 -22.88 -25.23 6.77
CA GLN A 737 -22.91 -26.19 7.88
C GLN A 737 -23.94 -27.30 7.65
N VAL A 738 -25.16 -26.96 7.18
CA VAL A 738 -26.21 -27.95 6.89
C VAL A 738 -25.78 -28.92 5.79
N VAL A 739 -25.28 -28.40 4.66
CA VAL A 739 -24.79 -29.26 3.57
C VAL A 739 -23.61 -30.11 4.04
N THR A 740 -22.72 -29.54 4.85
CA THR A 740 -21.58 -30.25 5.43
C THR A 740 -22.01 -31.36 6.39
N ALA A 741 -23.06 -31.14 7.21
CA ALA A 741 -23.66 -32.17 8.05
C ALA A 741 -24.22 -33.32 7.20
N VAL A 742 -24.93 -33.01 6.11
CA VAL A 742 -25.43 -34.01 5.14
C VAL A 742 -24.26 -34.78 4.52
N VAL A 743 -23.16 -34.12 4.18
CA VAL A 743 -21.95 -34.77 3.67
C VAL A 743 -21.37 -35.73 4.71
N ILE A 744 -21.22 -35.32 5.97
CA ILE A 744 -20.70 -36.16 7.05
C ILE A 744 -21.60 -37.38 7.27
N VAL A 745 -22.91 -37.18 7.42
CA VAL A 745 -23.89 -38.26 7.58
C VAL A 745 -23.87 -39.19 6.37
N GLY A 746 -23.75 -38.64 5.16
CA GLY A 746 -23.60 -39.40 3.93
C GLY A 746 -22.35 -40.28 3.93
N ILE A 747 -21.18 -39.72 4.29
CA ILE A 747 -19.92 -40.47 4.38
C ILE A 747 -20.02 -41.58 5.44
N LEU A 748 -20.43 -41.24 6.67
CA LEU A 748 -20.53 -42.19 7.78
C LEU A 748 -21.58 -43.27 7.50
N GLY A 749 -22.73 -42.89 6.93
CA GLY A 749 -23.78 -43.81 6.52
C GLY A 749 -23.30 -44.78 5.43
N LEU A 750 -22.56 -44.31 4.43
CA LEU A 750 -21.97 -45.16 3.40
C LEU A 750 -20.96 -46.16 3.97
N LEU A 751 -20.08 -45.71 4.87
CA LEU A 751 -19.08 -46.56 5.50
C LEU A 751 -19.73 -47.59 6.45
N ALA A 752 -20.71 -47.18 7.26
CA ALA A 752 -21.47 -48.06 8.15
C ALA A 752 -22.29 -49.10 7.36
N PHE A 753 -22.96 -48.68 6.29
CA PHE A 753 -23.70 -49.59 5.42
C PHE A 753 -22.78 -50.61 4.73
N GLY A 754 -21.58 -50.18 4.32
CA GLY A 754 -20.54 -51.08 3.79
C GLY A 754 -20.03 -52.11 4.80
N LEU A 755 -19.87 -51.71 6.06
CA LEU A 755 -19.45 -52.56 7.18
C LEU A 755 -20.55 -53.57 7.58
N LEU A 756 -21.75 -53.08 7.88
CA LEU A 756 -22.86 -53.84 8.45
C LEU A 756 -23.67 -54.61 7.42
N GLY A 757 -23.93 -53.99 6.27
CA GLY A 757 -24.74 -54.57 5.20
C GLY A 757 -24.07 -55.78 4.54
N LYS A 758 -22.74 -55.92 4.66
CA LYS A 758 -21.94 -57.01 4.05
C LYS A 758 -22.22 -57.21 2.55
N GLY A 759 -22.69 -56.19 1.83
CA GLY A 759 -23.05 -56.27 0.41
C GLY A 759 -24.51 -56.67 0.12
N ARG A 760 -25.37 -56.76 1.14
CA ARG A 760 -26.84 -56.87 0.99
C ARG A 760 -27.42 -55.49 0.64
N GLY A 761 -28.52 -55.43 -0.12
CA GLY A 761 -29.15 -54.16 -0.55
C GLY A 761 -28.81 -53.71 -1.98
N GLY A 762 -28.64 -54.66 -2.92
CA GLY A 762 -28.51 -54.35 -4.34
C GLY A 762 -27.24 -53.57 -4.71
N ALA A 763 -27.33 -52.72 -5.75
CA ALA A 763 -26.19 -51.97 -6.28
C ALA A 763 -25.52 -51.06 -5.22
N LEU A 764 -26.31 -50.43 -4.35
CA LEU A 764 -25.85 -49.54 -3.29
C LEU A 764 -25.01 -50.28 -2.25
N GLY A 765 -25.50 -51.43 -1.75
CA GLY A 765 -24.78 -52.23 -0.75
C GLY A 765 -23.43 -52.74 -1.26
N LEU A 766 -23.34 -53.04 -2.56
CA LEU A 766 -22.10 -53.46 -3.21
C LEU A 766 -21.10 -52.31 -3.36
N ALA A 767 -21.57 -51.12 -3.76
CA ALA A 767 -20.73 -49.92 -3.83
C ALA A 767 -20.22 -49.51 -2.44
N ALA A 768 -21.10 -49.45 -1.44
CA ALA A 768 -20.77 -49.12 -0.05
C ALA A 768 -19.75 -50.10 0.56
N ARG A 769 -19.93 -51.41 0.32
CA ARG A 769 -18.93 -52.43 0.73
C ARG A 769 -17.58 -52.19 0.07
N GLY A 770 -17.57 -51.85 -1.23
CA GLY A 770 -16.34 -51.49 -1.95
C GLY A 770 -15.63 -50.31 -1.30
N LEU A 771 -16.34 -49.22 -1.02
CA LEU A 771 -15.81 -48.01 -0.39
C LEU A 771 -15.29 -48.30 1.03
N TRP A 772 -16.01 -49.09 1.84
CA TRP A 772 -15.54 -49.51 3.17
C TRP A 772 -14.23 -50.31 3.10
N ILE A 773 -14.12 -51.25 2.16
CA ILE A 773 -12.89 -52.03 1.95
C ILE A 773 -11.77 -51.11 1.46
N GLY A 774 -12.05 -50.17 0.55
CA GLY A 774 -11.09 -49.15 0.11
C GLY A 774 -10.59 -48.26 1.24
N ALA A 775 -11.48 -47.85 2.14
CA ALA A 775 -11.20 -46.95 3.26
C ALA A 775 -10.32 -47.58 4.34
N THR A 776 -10.48 -48.89 4.58
CA THR A 776 -9.84 -49.57 5.73
C THR A 776 -8.75 -50.55 5.33
N ARG A 777 -8.85 -51.18 4.15
CA ARG A 777 -7.98 -52.27 3.71
C ARG A 777 -7.93 -52.35 2.18
N PRO A 778 -7.43 -51.30 1.49
CA PRO A 778 -7.49 -51.16 0.03
C PRO A 778 -6.86 -52.36 -0.73
N TRP A 779 -5.85 -53.01 -0.15
CA TRP A 779 -5.22 -54.22 -0.70
C TRP A 779 -6.16 -55.45 -0.78
N ARG A 780 -7.34 -55.42 -0.15
CA ARG A 780 -8.34 -56.51 -0.25
C ARG A 780 -9.37 -56.30 -1.37
N LEU A 781 -9.31 -55.18 -2.11
CA LEU A 781 -10.21 -54.92 -3.25
C LEU A 781 -10.06 -55.92 -4.41
N VAL A 782 -8.95 -56.67 -4.46
CA VAL A 782 -8.72 -57.77 -5.42
C VAL A 782 -9.72 -58.92 -5.32
N GLY A 783 -10.32 -59.13 -4.14
CA GLY A 783 -11.21 -60.26 -3.85
C GLY A 783 -12.68 -60.02 -4.15
N GLU A 784 -13.04 -58.87 -4.70
CA GLU A 784 -14.45 -58.49 -4.96
C GLU A 784 -14.85 -58.93 -6.39
N PRO A 785 -15.94 -59.70 -6.56
CA PRO A 785 -16.39 -60.21 -7.87
C PRO A 785 -16.93 -59.09 -8.77
N ASP A 786 -17.08 -59.37 -10.08
CA ASP A 786 -17.62 -58.41 -11.05
C ASP A 786 -18.98 -57.87 -10.59
N ARG A 787 -19.16 -56.55 -10.69
CA ARG A 787 -20.28 -55.81 -10.09
C ARG A 787 -21.21 -55.27 -11.18
N PRO A 788 -22.54 -55.30 -10.94
CA PRO A 788 -23.52 -54.80 -11.91
C PRO A 788 -23.29 -53.31 -12.22
N ARG A 789 -23.75 -52.86 -13.40
CA ARG A 789 -23.53 -51.48 -13.89
C ARG A 789 -23.90 -50.41 -12.86
N GLY A 790 -25.00 -50.59 -12.13
CA GLY A 790 -25.43 -49.68 -11.07
C GLY A 790 -24.40 -49.54 -9.94
N ALA A 791 -23.80 -50.64 -9.48
CA ALA A 791 -22.78 -50.58 -8.42
C ALA A 791 -21.48 -49.92 -8.91
N ARG A 792 -21.13 -50.12 -10.19
CA ARG A 792 -19.99 -49.47 -10.84
C ARG A 792 -20.19 -47.96 -11.03
N LEU A 793 -21.43 -47.51 -11.22
CA LEU A 793 -21.77 -46.08 -11.27
C LEU A 793 -21.71 -45.46 -9.87
N LEU A 794 -22.39 -46.07 -8.90
CA LEU A 794 -22.51 -45.53 -7.54
C LEU A 794 -21.16 -45.42 -6.81
N VAL A 795 -20.24 -46.38 -7.00
CA VAL A 795 -18.96 -46.41 -6.28
C VAL A 795 -18.05 -45.19 -6.57
N TRP A 796 -18.22 -44.53 -7.72
CA TRP A 796 -17.51 -43.27 -8.02
C TRP A 796 -18.41 -42.05 -7.89
N LEU A 797 -19.69 -42.17 -8.27
CA LEU A 797 -20.63 -41.05 -8.23
C LEU A 797 -20.86 -40.55 -6.81
N MET A 798 -21.00 -41.45 -5.82
CA MET A 798 -21.26 -41.04 -4.43
C MET A 798 -20.09 -40.24 -3.83
N PRO A 799 -18.82 -40.71 -3.89
CA PRO A 799 -17.68 -39.89 -3.46
C PRO A 799 -17.53 -38.58 -4.25
N ALA A 800 -17.81 -38.59 -5.56
CA ALA A 800 -17.73 -37.39 -6.39
C ALA A 800 -18.75 -36.33 -5.96
N VAL A 801 -20.01 -36.71 -5.76
CA VAL A 801 -21.06 -35.80 -5.28
C VAL A 801 -20.72 -35.27 -3.88
N LEU A 802 -20.30 -36.13 -2.95
CA LEU A 802 -19.94 -35.71 -1.59
C LEU A 802 -18.71 -34.78 -1.58
N LEU A 803 -17.73 -35.01 -2.46
CA LEU A 803 -16.59 -34.13 -2.65
C LEU A 803 -17.04 -32.76 -3.20
N ILE A 804 -17.86 -32.74 -4.25
CA ILE A 804 -18.39 -31.50 -4.85
C ILE A 804 -19.18 -30.71 -3.81
N LEU A 805 -20.09 -31.35 -3.08
CA LEU A 805 -20.86 -30.70 -2.01
C LEU A 805 -19.94 -30.13 -0.92
N SER A 806 -18.94 -30.89 -0.47
CA SER A 806 -17.98 -30.41 0.53
C SER A 806 -17.16 -29.22 0.05
N ARG A 807 -16.63 -29.26 -1.18
CA ARG A 807 -15.81 -28.16 -1.72
C ARG A 807 -16.65 -26.95 -2.05
N GLY A 808 -17.86 -27.16 -2.58
CA GLY A 808 -18.83 -26.10 -2.82
C GLY A 808 -19.23 -25.42 -1.52
N SER A 809 -19.60 -26.16 -0.48
CA SER A 809 -19.88 -25.58 0.84
C SER A 809 -18.67 -24.87 1.44
N PHE A 810 -17.45 -25.36 1.23
CA PHE A 810 -16.25 -24.69 1.73
C PHE A 810 -15.93 -23.38 1.00
N SER A 811 -16.20 -23.26 -0.30
CA SER A 811 -16.09 -21.98 -1.02
C SER A 811 -17.36 -21.14 -0.96
N GLY A 812 -18.33 -21.53 -0.13
CA GLY A 812 -19.67 -20.96 -0.14
C GLY A 812 -20.41 -21.10 -1.48
N TRP A 813 -19.91 -21.82 -2.48
CA TRP A 813 -20.35 -21.75 -3.89
C TRP A 813 -20.15 -20.36 -4.52
N LEU A 814 -19.18 -19.59 -4.02
CA LEU A 814 -18.76 -18.30 -4.56
C LEU A 814 -17.53 -18.42 -5.46
N SER A 815 -16.67 -19.43 -5.22
CA SER A 815 -15.46 -19.63 -6.03
C SER A 815 -15.54 -20.82 -6.97
N TRP A 816 -15.57 -20.54 -8.27
CA TRP A 816 -15.44 -21.53 -9.33
C TRP A 816 -13.98 -21.86 -9.62
N THR A 817 -13.06 -20.91 -9.45
CA THR A 817 -11.62 -21.13 -9.60
C THR A 817 -11.11 -22.14 -8.58
N PHE A 818 -11.54 -22.06 -7.32
CA PHE A 818 -11.27 -23.06 -6.29
C PHE A 818 -11.84 -24.44 -6.66
N LEU A 819 -13.09 -24.49 -7.15
CA LEU A 819 -13.71 -25.76 -7.55
C LEU A 819 -13.00 -26.39 -8.75
N LEU A 820 -12.61 -25.59 -9.74
CA LEU A 820 -11.83 -26.04 -10.88
C LEU A 820 -10.47 -26.57 -10.45
N ALA A 821 -9.73 -25.81 -9.64
CA ALA A 821 -8.41 -26.21 -9.14
C ALA A 821 -8.48 -27.47 -8.28
N THR A 822 -9.50 -27.63 -7.43
CA THR A 822 -9.61 -28.77 -6.51
C THR A 822 -10.34 -29.97 -7.13
N VAL A 823 -11.62 -29.82 -7.49
CA VAL A 823 -12.45 -30.89 -8.05
C VAL A 823 -11.97 -31.26 -9.45
N GLY A 824 -11.63 -30.28 -10.29
CA GLY A 824 -11.10 -30.52 -11.64
C GLY A 824 -9.80 -31.31 -11.63
N SER A 825 -8.84 -30.96 -10.78
CA SER A 825 -7.58 -31.72 -10.63
C SER A 825 -7.81 -33.16 -10.15
N ILE A 826 -8.72 -33.37 -9.20
CA ILE A 826 -9.08 -34.72 -8.73
C ILE A 826 -9.77 -35.52 -9.82
N ALA A 827 -10.68 -34.89 -10.58
CA ALA A 827 -11.35 -35.53 -11.70
C ALA A 827 -10.35 -35.96 -12.78
N LEU A 828 -9.41 -35.09 -13.17
CA LEU A 828 -8.34 -35.39 -14.12
C LEU A 828 -7.42 -36.51 -13.63
N PHE A 829 -7.07 -36.54 -12.34
CA PHE A 829 -6.31 -37.64 -11.74
C PHE A 829 -7.04 -38.98 -11.90
N VAL A 830 -8.32 -39.04 -11.49
CA VAL A 830 -9.12 -40.27 -11.55
C VAL A 830 -9.38 -40.71 -12.99
N LEU A 831 -9.66 -39.77 -13.90
CA LEU A 831 -9.85 -40.04 -15.33
C LEU A 831 -8.58 -40.57 -15.97
N THR A 832 -7.42 -39.97 -15.67
CA THR A 832 -6.13 -40.46 -16.17
C THR A 832 -5.84 -41.86 -15.65
N ALA A 833 -5.99 -42.09 -14.33
CA ALA A 833 -5.83 -43.41 -13.74
C ALA A 833 -6.77 -44.45 -14.40
N ARG A 834 -8.00 -44.04 -14.73
CA ARG A 834 -9.00 -44.87 -15.43
C ARG A 834 -8.59 -45.19 -16.87
N VAL A 835 -8.02 -44.25 -17.60
CA VAL A 835 -7.50 -44.45 -18.97
C VAL A 835 -6.31 -45.39 -18.95
N LEU A 836 -5.40 -45.27 -17.98
CA LEU A 836 -4.20 -46.11 -17.86
C LEU A 836 -4.49 -47.59 -17.54
N ILE A 837 -5.72 -47.91 -17.12
CA ILE A 837 -6.21 -49.29 -16.93
C ILE A 837 -7.28 -49.69 -17.95
N ARG A 838 -7.35 -49.01 -19.10
CA ARG A 838 -8.32 -49.31 -20.17
C ARG A 838 -8.33 -50.81 -20.49
N GLY A 839 -9.53 -51.37 -20.60
CA GLY A 839 -9.74 -52.82 -20.78
C GLY A 839 -9.96 -53.60 -19.48
N HIS A 840 -9.72 -53.01 -18.30
CA HIS A 840 -10.05 -53.61 -17.00
C HIS A 840 -11.32 -53.02 -16.38
N ASN A 841 -11.93 -53.77 -15.45
CA ASN A 841 -13.07 -53.29 -14.67
C ASN A 841 -12.62 -52.17 -13.70
N PRO A 842 -13.21 -50.96 -13.76
CA PRO A 842 -12.75 -49.82 -12.95
C PRO A 842 -13.22 -49.86 -11.49
N PHE A 843 -14.05 -50.83 -11.08
CA PHE A 843 -14.66 -50.86 -9.75
C PHE A 843 -13.63 -50.72 -8.62
N ALA A 844 -12.54 -51.49 -8.65
CA ALA A 844 -11.52 -51.44 -7.60
C ALA A 844 -10.78 -50.09 -7.55
N LEU A 845 -10.47 -49.49 -8.70
CA LEU A 845 -9.88 -48.15 -8.79
C LEU A 845 -10.79 -47.13 -8.12
N TYR A 846 -12.06 -47.09 -8.52
CA TYR A 846 -13.03 -46.14 -8.01
C TYR A 846 -13.34 -46.36 -6.52
N ALA A 847 -13.41 -47.60 -6.05
CA ALA A 847 -13.62 -47.88 -4.64
C ALA A 847 -12.43 -47.45 -3.77
N GLY A 848 -11.19 -47.64 -4.26
CA GLY A 848 -9.98 -47.19 -3.56
C GLY A 848 -9.82 -45.68 -3.57
N ALA A 849 -9.79 -45.07 -4.76
CA ALA A 849 -9.64 -43.62 -4.90
C ALA A 849 -10.82 -42.86 -4.25
N GLY A 850 -12.05 -43.33 -4.49
CA GLY A 850 -13.24 -42.78 -3.85
C GLY A 850 -13.17 -42.83 -2.33
N ALA A 851 -12.73 -43.95 -1.74
CA ALA A 851 -12.59 -44.04 -0.29
C ALA A 851 -11.49 -43.13 0.30
N ALA A 852 -10.37 -42.96 -0.41
CA ALA A 852 -9.34 -42.00 0.00
C ALA A 852 -9.86 -40.55 -0.03
N LEU A 853 -10.65 -40.21 -1.07
CA LEU A 853 -11.33 -38.92 -1.16
C LEU A 853 -12.35 -38.73 -0.03
N LEU A 854 -13.13 -39.75 0.33
CA LEU A 854 -14.09 -39.66 1.45
C LEU A 854 -13.40 -39.31 2.77
N TRP A 855 -12.22 -39.85 3.07
CA TRP A 855 -11.47 -39.48 4.29
C TRP A 855 -11.03 -38.01 4.27
N LYS A 856 -10.49 -37.54 3.15
CA LYS A 856 -10.10 -36.12 2.99
C LYS A 856 -11.30 -35.18 3.04
N THR A 857 -12.43 -35.58 2.45
CA THR A 857 -13.70 -34.86 2.50
C THR A 857 -14.22 -34.81 3.93
N LEU A 858 -14.20 -35.93 4.66
CA LEU A 858 -14.63 -36.00 6.05
C LEU A 858 -13.82 -35.07 6.95
N LEU A 859 -12.49 -35.05 6.81
CA LEU A 859 -11.63 -34.17 7.61
C LEU A 859 -12.02 -32.69 7.44
N LEU A 860 -12.10 -32.21 6.19
CA LEU A 860 -12.50 -30.82 5.94
C LEU A 860 -13.91 -30.55 6.46
N SER A 861 -14.85 -31.44 6.16
CA SER A 861 -16.24 -31.29 6.59
C SER A 861 -16.38 -31.22 8.11
N LEU A 862 -15.57 -31.97 8.87
CA LEU A 862 -15.59 -31.89 10.33
C LEU A 862 -15.18 -30.51 10.85
N VAL A 863 -14.21 -29.85 10.19
CA VAL A 863 -13.82 -28.48 10.55
C VAL A 863 -14.91 -27.48 10.19
N VAL A 864 -15.43 -27.56 8.95
CA VAL A 864 -16.48 -26.65 8.45
C VAL A 864 -17.80 -26.80 9.23
N LEU A 865 -18.12 -28.00 9.72
CA LEU A 865 -19.34 -28.23 10.49
C LEU A 865 -19.39 -27.38 11.76
N LEU A 866 -18.25 -27.10 12.39
CA LEU A 866 -18.19 -26.40 13.67
C LEU A 866 -18.83 -25.02 13.58
N ARG A 867 -18.30 -24.14 12.72
CA ARG A 867 -18.73 -22.74 12.58
C ARG A 867 -18.60 -22.22 11.14
N GLY A 868 -18.77 -23.11 10.16
CA GLY A 868 -18.73 -22.75 8.75
C GLY A 868 -17.31 -22.66 8.15
N PRO A 869 -17.21 -22.27 6.87
CA PRO A 869 -15.94 -22.23 6.16
C PRO A 869 -14.96 -21.19 6.69
N LEU A 870 -15.45 -20.02 7.12
CA LEU A 870 -14.59 -18.95 7.65
C LEU A 870 -13.92 -19.35 8.97
N SER A 871 -14.49 -20.28 9.74
CA SER A 871 -13.82 -20.85 10.92
C SER A 871 -12.54 -21.62 10.61
N TYR A 872 -12.46 -22.25 9.43
CA TYR A 872 -11.20 -22.86 8.97
C TYR A 872 -10.14 -21.79 8.73
N TRP A 873 -10.50 -20.72 8.02
CA TRP A 873 -9.56 -19.65 7.67
C TRP A 873 -9.15 -18.84 8.89
N TYR A 874 -10.08 -18.50 9.77
CA TYR A 874 -9.79 -17.85 11.05
C TYR A 874 -8.68 -18.57 11.80
N ARG A 875 -8.85 -19.88 12.07
CA ARG A 875 -7.83 -20.70 12.74
C ARG A 875 -6.56 -20.89 11.91
N PHE A 876 -6.69 -20.95 10.58
CA PHE A 876 -5.52 -21.02 9.72
C PHE A 876 -4.65 -19.78 9.85
N TRP A 877 -5.24 -18.59 10.02
CA TRP A 877 -4.49 -17.35 10.23
C TRP A 877 -4.04 -17.23 11.69
N THR A 878 -4.90 -17.49 12.67
CA THR A 878 -4.61 -17.08 14.06
C THR A 878 -4.03 -18.18 14.96
N ASP A 879 -4.12 -19.46 14.58
CA ASP A 879 -3.77 -20.59 15.44
C ASP A 879 -2.68 -21.50 14.84
N GLU A 880 -1.47 -21.37 15.39
CA GLU A 880 -0.33 -22.21 15.00
C GLU A 880 -0.53 -23.69 15.34
N GLN A 881 -1.20 -24.01 16.47
CA GLN A 881 -1.47 -25.40 16.84
C GLN A 881 -2.46 -26.04 15.88
N PHE A 882 -3.47 -25.29 15.42
CA PHE A 882 -4.37 -25.74 14.37
C PHE A 882 -3.61 -26.06 13.08
N ARG A 883 -2.69 -25.18 12.64
CA ARG A 883 -1.83 -25.47 11.47
C ARG A 883 -0.97 -26.72 11.69
N ASN A 884 -0.32 -26.83 12.84
CA ASN A 884 0.54 -27.95 13.23
C ASN A 884 -0.19 -29.30 13.39
N THR A 885 -1.52 -29.29 13.44
CA THR A 885 -2.35 -30.51 13.54
C THR A 885 -3.12 -30.81 12.26
N TYR A 886 -3.84 -29.83 11.71
CA TYR A 886 -4.67 -30.01 10.53
C TYR A 886 -3.85 -30.19 9.25
N VAL A 887 -2.82 -29.35 9.02
CA VAL A 887 -2.03 -29.39 7.78
C VAL A 887 -1.34 -30.75 7.59
N PRO A 888 -0.68 -31.33 8.61
CA PRO A 888 -0.04 -32.64 8.45
C PRO A 888 -1.02 -33.76 8.12
N VAL A 889 -2.19 -33.79 8.78
CA VAL A 889 -3.20 -34.83 8.54
C VAL A 889 -3.85 -34.65 7.16
N SER A 890 -4.19 -33.41 6.79
CA SER A 890 -4.75 -33.08 5.47
C SER A 890 -3.79 -33.44 4.34
N PHE A 891 -2.52 -33.11 4.49
CA PHE A 891 -1.46 -33.44 3.53
C PHE A 891 -1.21 -34.95 3.44
N ALA A 892 -1.19 -35.64 4.59
CA ALA A 892 -1.07 -37.10 4.61
C ALA A 892 -2.25 -37.79 3.91
N LEU A 893 -3.48 -37.31 4.08
CA LEU A 893 -4.66 -37.80 3.37
C LEU A 893 -4.62 -37.48 1.87
N PHE A 894 -4.01 -36.37 1.47
CA PHE A 894 -3.74 -36.07 0.06
C PHE A 894 -2.76 -37.09 -0.55
N LEU A 895 -1.63 -37.36 0.09
CA LEU A 895 -0.67 -38.38 -0.35
C LEU A 895 -1.26 -39.80 -0.32
N TRP A 896 -2.14 -40.07 0.64
CA TRP A 896 -2.83 -41.35 0.78
C TRP A 896 -3.63 -41.73 -0.48
N LEU A 897 -4.21 -40.77 -1.21
CA LEU A 897 -4.88 -41.03 -2.49
C LEU A 897 -3.96 -41.72 -3.50
N PHE A 898 -2.71 -41.25 -3.60
CA PHE A 898 -1.72 -41.80 -4.53
C PHE A 898 -1.26 -43.19 -4.09
N TRP A 899 -1.07 -43.40 -2.78
CA TRP A 899 -0.74 -44.71 -2.23
C TRP A 899 -1.86 -45.74 -2.42
N VAL A 900 -3.12 -45.37 -2.14
CA VAL A 900 -4.26 -46.28 -2.35
C VAL A 900 -4.37 -46.65 -3.82
N THR A 901 -4.22 -45.68 -4.73
CA THR A 901 -4.21 -45.92 -6.17
C THR A 901 -3.08 -46.89 -6.54
N TYR A 902 -1.86 -46.67 -6.03
CA TYR A 902 -0.74 -47.59 -6.22
C TYR A 902 -1.03 -49.01 -5.73
N VAL A 903 -1.55 -49.17 -4.52
CA VAL A 903 -1.89 -50.47 -3.94
C VAL A 903 -2.93 -51.17 -4.80
N VAL A 904 -3.98 -50.47 -5.23
CA VAL A 904 -5.02 -51.03 -6.10
C VAL A 904 -4.46 -51.46 -7.45
N MET A 905 -3.57 -50.67 -8.07
CA MET A 905 -2.86 -51.05 -9.30
C MET A 905 -2.06 -52.34 -9.12
N ARG A 906 -1.41 -52.50 -7.96
CA ARG A 906 -0.61 -53.70 -7.62
C ARG A 906 -1.46 -54.93 -7.34
N THR A 907 -2.54 -54.77 -6.59
CA THR A 907 -3.32 -55.91 -6.07
C THR A 907 -4.46 -56.29 -7.00
N ALA A 908 -5.30 -55.33 -7.42
CA ALA A 908 -6.50 -55.62 -8.22
C ALA A 908 -6.21 -55.72 -9.72
N TYR A 909 -5.24 -54.95 -10.22
CA TYR A 909 -4.89 -54.92 -11.65
C TYR A 909 -3.59 -55.66 -11.98
N GLY A 910 -2.95 -56.30 -11.00
CA GLY A 910 -1.78 -57.15 -11.20
C GLY A 910 -0.54 -56.42 -11.75
N CYS A 911 -0.45 -55.10 -11.60
CA CYS A 911 0.68 -54.33 -12.09
C CYS A 911 1.96 -54.68 -11.31
N GLY A 912 3.10 -54.72 -12.02
CA GLY A 912 4.42 -54.77 -11.38
C GLY A 912 4.71 -53.52 -10.54
N ARG A 913 5.75 -53.55 -9.71
CA ARG A 913 6.11 -52.39 -8.85
C ARG A 913 6.31 -51.12 -9.68
N LEU A 914 7.17 -51.22 -10.69
CA LEU A 914 7.53 -50.12 -11.58
C LEU A 914 6.34 -49.63 -12.39
N ARG A 915 5.54 -50.52 -13.00
CA ARG A 915 4.36 -50.11 -13.77
C ARG A 915 3.29 -49.42 -12.93
N ALA A 916 3.05 -49.89 -11.70
CA ALA A 916 2.07 -49.26 -10.82
C ALA A 916 2.54 -47.86 -10.38
N THR A 917 3.83 -47.73 -10.02
CA THR A 917 4.44 -46.43 -9.74
C THR A 917 4.32 -45.52 -10.97
N GLY A 918 4.72 -46.00 -12.14
CA GLY A 918 4.68 -45.23 -13.37
C GLY A 918 3.29 -44.72 -13.74
N ARG A 919 2.26 -45.57 -13.61
CA ARG A 919 0.87 -45.16 -13.85
C ARG A 919 0.37 -44.11 -12.86
N VAL A 920 0.74 -44.21 -11.58
CA VAL A 920 0.38 -43.18 -10.58
C VAL A 920 1.10 -41.87 -10.88
N LEU A 921 2.38 -41.92 -11.25
CA LEU A 921 3.14 -40.72 -11.64
C LEU A 921 2.52 -40.01 -12.85
N VAL A 922 2.12 -40.76 -13.89
CA VAL A 922 1.39 -40.16 -15.04
C VAL A 922 0.06 -39.57 -14.59
N ALA A 923 -0.69 -40.25 -13.72
CA ALA A 923 -1.97 -39.73 -13.21
C ALA A 923 -1.82 -38.46 -12.37
N VAL A 924 -0.69 -38.27 -11.67
CA VAL A 924 -0.34 -37.03 -10.95
C VAL A 924 0.14 -35.94 -11.91
N ALA A 925 0.94 -36.29 -12.91
CA ALA A 925 1.50 -35.35 -13.88
C ALA A 925 0.42 -34.64 -14.72
N VAL A 926 -0.63 -35.34 -15.16
CA VAL A 926 -1.67 -34.76 -16.02
C VAL A 926 -2.40 -33.56 -15.39
N PRO A 927 -2.96 -33.62 -14.16
CA PRO A 927 -3.59 -32.47 -13.55
C PRO A 927 -2.60 -31.33 -13.26
N MET A 928 -1.34 -31.64 -12.92
CA MET A 928 -0.31 -30.60 -12.72
C MET A 928 0.04 -29.89 -14.02
N LEU A 929 0.18 -30.62 -15.14
CA LEU A 929 0.36 -30.04 -16.48
C LEU A 929 -0.84 -29.20 -16.89
N ALA A 930 -2.07 -29.68 -16.63
CA ALA A 930 -3.28 -28.96 -17.00
C ALA A 930 -3.43 -27.65 -16.20
N LEU A 931 -3.20 -27.69 -14.88
CA LEU A 931 -3.28 -26.50 -14.03
C LEU A 931 -2.13 -25.53 -14.31
N GLY A 932 -0.89 -26.03 -14.46
CA GLY A 932 0.26 -25.23 -14.85
C GLY A 932 0.08 -24.58 -16.21
N GLY A 933 -0.44 -25.32 -17.20
CA GLY A 933 -0.76 -24.78 -18.53
C GLY A 933 -1.89 -23.75 -18.49
N LEU A 934 -2.91 -23.95 -17.65
CA LEU A 934 -3.97 -22.97 -17.45
C LEU A 934 -3.41 -21.66 -16.89
N MET A 935 -2.63 -21.71 -15.80
CA MET A 935 -2.01 -20.53 -15.19
C MET A 935 -1.00 -19.87 -16.12
N PHE A 936 -0.25 -20.65 -16.91
CA PHE A 936 0.69 -20.12 -17.89
C PHE A 936 -0.04 -19.34 -19.01
N TRP A 937 -1.19 -19.85 -19.47
CA TRP A 937 -1.95 -19.20 -20.55
C TRP A 937 -2.78 -18.01 -20.07
N SER A 938 -3.36 -18.08 -18.86
CA SER A 938 -4.13 -16.97 -18.28
C SER A 938 -3.26 -15.88 -17.65
N GLY A 939 -1.98 -16.18 -17.37
CA GLY A 939 -1.13 -15.41 -16.46
C GLY A 939 -1.28 -15.86 -15.01
N LEU A 940 -0.17 -15.92 -14.27
CA LEU A 940 -0.15 -16.30 -12.85
C LEU A 940 -0.89 -15.28 -11.99
N GLU A 941 -0.63 -14.00 -12.20
CA GLU A 941 -1.29 -12.88 -11.51
C GLU A 941 -2.82 -12.97 -11.64
N SER A 942 -3.33 -12.98 -12.86
CA SER A 942 -4.77 -13.12 -13.14
C SER A 942 -5.40 -14.36 -12.49
N ALA A 943 -4.67 -15.48 -12.48
CA ALA A 943 -5.16 -16.71 -11.87
C ALA A 943 -5.23 -16.63 -10.33
N LEU A 944 -4.22 -16.03 -9.70
CA LEU A 944 -4.18 -15.82 -8.25
C LEU A 944 -5.21 -14.78 -7.81
N THR A 945 -5.36 -13.69 -8.56
CA THR A 945 -6.37 -12.66 -8.32
C THR A 945 -7.78 -13.23 -8.41
N ALA A 946 -8.12 -13.92 -9.50
CA ALA A 946 -9.44 -14.55 -9.64
C ALA A 946 -9.69 -15.65 -8.58
N PHE A 947 -8.65 -16.28 -8.06
CA PHE A 947 -8.76 -17.18 -6.92
C PHE A 947 -9.02 -16.43 -5.62
N ASN A 948 -8.24 -15.39 -5.34
CA ASN A 948 -8.32 -14.60 -4.13
C ASN A 948 -9.66 -13.88 -4.02
N ASP A 949 -10.08 -13.14 -5.04
CA ASP A 949 -11.30 -12.32 -5.01
C ASP A 949 -12.55 -13.17 -4.80
N GLN A 950 -12.57 -14.38 -5.37
CA GLN A 950 -13.69 -15.30 -5.19
C GLN A 950 -13.70 -16.00 -3.83
N MET A 951 -12.53 -16.17 -3.20
CA MET A 951 -12.38 -16.83 -1.90
C MET A 951 -12.29 -15.87 -0.72
N ALA A 952 -12.05 -14.57 -0.98
CA ALA A 952 -11.79 -13.51 -0.01
C ALA A 952 -10.73 -13.88 1.05
N LEU A 953 -9.52 -14.27 0.61
CA LEU A 953 -8.49 -14.79 1.52
C LEU A 953 -7.49 -13.73 1.98
N LEU A 954 -6.80 -13.11 1.02
CA LEU A 954 -5.88 -12.01 1.21
C LEU A 954 -6.59 -10.70 0.85
N PRO A 955 -6.10 -9.53 1.30
CA PRO A 955 -6.72 -8.25 1.00
C PRO A 955 -7.01 -8.09 -0.49
N LEU A 956 -8.27 -7.84 -0.84
CA LEU A 956 -8.71 -7.82 -2.24
C LEU A 956 -8.15 -6.59 -2.98
N GLY A 957 -7.79 -5.52 -2.29
CA GLY A 957 -7.13 -4.38 -2.91
C GLY A 957 -5.72 -4.68 -3.43
N LEU A 958 -5.05 -5.74 -2.92
CA LEU A 958 -3.71 -6.12 -3.39
C LEU A 958 -3.67 -6.34 -4.89
N SER A 959 -4.67 -7.01 -5.45
CA SER A 959 -4.75 -7.30 -6.88
C SER A 959 -5.05 -6.06 -7.73
N LYS A 960 -5.73 -5.06 -7.16
CA LYS A 960 -6.05 -3.80 -7.84
C LYS A 960 -4.86 -2.84 -7.87
N ILE A 961 -4.05 -2.83 -6.81
CA ILE A 961 -3.06 -1.77 -6.57
C ILE A 961 -1.65 -2.24 -6.93
N LEU A 962 -1.18 -3.32 -6.31
CA LEU A 962 0.23 -3.74 -6.36
C LEU A 962 0.45 -5.01 -7.19
N GLY A 963 -0.58 -5.83 -7.35
CA GLY A 963 -0.49 -7.19 -7.87
C GLY A 963 0.02 -8.18 -6.81
N ILE A 964 -0.64 -9.33 -6.69
CA ILE A 964 -0.33 -10.38 -5.70
C ILE A 964 1.09 -10.94 -5.89
N THR A 965 1.49 -11.16 -7.15
CA THR A 965 2.80 -11.75 -7.47
C THR A 965 3.94 -10.79 -7.21
N VAL A 966 3.77 -9.50 -7.51
CA VAL A 966 4.77 -8.47 -7.29
C VAL A 966 4.92 -8.22 -5.79
N HIS A 967 3.82 -7.93 -5.09
CA HIS A 967 3.84 -7.57 -3.67
C HIS A 967 4.38 -8.69 -2.77
N LEU A 968 4.03 -9.96 -3.06
CA LEU A 968 4.49 -11.10 -2.26
C LEU A 968 5.77 -11.76 -2.82
N GLY A 969 6.40 -11.16 -3.84
CA GLY A 969 7.62 -11.70 -4.45
C GLY A 969 7.45 -13.11 -5.01
N ILE A 970 6.28 -13.44 -5.56
CA ILE A 970 5.97 -14.77 -6.09
C ILE A 970 6.60 -14.90 -7.49
N PRO A 971 7.53 -15.84 -7.72
CA PRO A 971 8.17 -16.00 -9.03
C PRO A 971 7.16 -16.29 -10.14
N THR A 972 7.18 -15.46 -11.19
CA THR A 972 6.22 -15.56 -12.30
C THR A 972 6.41 -16.83 -13.13
N GLU A 973 7.54 -17.52 -12.99
CA GLU A 973 7.88 -18.78 -13.65
C GLU A 973 7.31 -20.02 -12.96
N ILE A 974 6.63 -19.88 -11.80
CA ILE A 974 6.01 -21.02 -11.10
C ILE A 974 5.14 -21.89 -12.03
N PRO A 975 4.29 -21.36 -12.94
CA PRO A 975 3.54 -22.18 -13.88
C PRO A 975 4.45 -23.01 -14.78
N LEU A 976 5.57 -22.45 -15.23
CA LEU A 976 6.57 -23.16 -16.03
C LEU A 976 7.27 -24.25 -15.21
N TYR A 977 7.72 -23.94 -13.99
CA TYR A 977 8.32 -24.93 -13.09
C TYR A 977 7.36 -26.08 -12.80
N LEU A 978 6.09 -25.78 -12.57
CA LEU A 978 5.04 -26.77 -12.37
C LEU A 978 4.86 -27.66 -13.60
N MET A 979 4.82 -27.08 -14.80
CA MET A 979 4.72 -27.83 -16.06
C MET A 979 5.95 -28.70 -16.32
N VAL A 980 7.17 -28.16 -16.15
CA VAL A 980 8.43 -28.90 -16.33
C VAL A 980 8.52 -30.06 -15.36
N PHE A 981 8.26 -29.81 -14.07
CA PHE A 981 8.25 -30.86 -13.06
C PHE A 981 7.22 -31.94 -13.39
N ALA A 982 6.02 -31.55 -13.82
CA ALA A 982 4.98 -32.48 -14.22
C ALA A 982 5.35 -33.26 -15.50
N ALA A 983 6.01 -32.64 -16.47
CA ALA A 983 6.49 -33.31 -17.68
C ALA A 983 7.57 -34.35 -17.35
N VAL A 984 8.53 -34.02 -16.47
CA VAL A 984 9.55 -34.96 -15.98
C VAL A 984 8.90 -36.12 -15.22
N LEU A 985 7.97 -35.81 -14.30
CA LEU A 985 7.23 -36.82 -13.54
C LEU A 985 6.44 -37.76 -14.47
N GLY A 986 5.79 -37.19 -15.48
CA GLY A 986 5.06 -37.92 -16.51
C GLY A 986 5.98 -38.78 -17.38
N GLY A 987 7.14 -38.26 -17.79
CA GLY A 987 8.15 -38.98 -18.56
C GLY A 987 8.73 -40.18 -17.80
N ILE A 988 9.15 -39.98 -16.55
CA ILE A 988 9.54 -41.06 -15.62
C ILE A 988 8.38 -42.07 -15.49
N GLY A 989 7.15 -41.55 -15.35
CA GLY A 989 5.95 -42.36 -15.26
C GLY A 989 5.74 -43.27 -16.47
N LEU A 990 5.91 -42.74 -17.68
CA LEU A 990 5.81 -43.47 -18.95
C LEU A 990 6.93 -44.52 -19.08
N LEU A 991 8.18 -44.17 -18.73
CA LEU A 991 9.31 -45.10 -18.76
C LEU A 991 9.10 -46.29 -17.80
N LEU A 992 8.71 -46.02 -16.55
CA LEU A 992 8.39 -47.05 -15.56
C LEU A 992 7.14 -47.86 -15.94
N GLY A 993 6.18 -47.22 -16.63
CA GLY A 993 4.98 -47.85 -17.19
C GLY A 993 5.28 -48.80 -18.35
N ALA A 994 6.26 -48.46 -19.19
CA ALA A 994 6.69 -49.23 -20.36
C ALA A 994 7.61 -50.43 -20.02
N ALA A 995 8.17 -50.48 -18.81
CA ALA A 995 9.05 -51.57 -18.37
C ALA A 995 8.41 -52.96 -18.61
N ARG A 996 9.03 -53.76 -19.49
CA ARG A 996 8.61 -55.15 -19.77
C ARG A 996 8.87 -56.02 -18.54
N ARG A 997 8.07 -57.08 -18.37
CA ARG A 997 8.37 -58.14 -17.38
C ARG A 997 9.73 -58.74 -17.77
N THR A 998 10.79 -58.43 -17.05
CA THR A 998 11.96 -59.31 -17.03
C THR A 998 11.52 -60.59 -16.31
N GLN A 999 11.18 -61.63 -17.07
CA GLN A 999 11.22 -62.99 -16.56
C GLN A 999 12.69 -63.28 -16.26
N ILE A 1000 13.10 -63.11 -15.01
CA ILE A 1000 14.28 -63.78 -14.51
C ILE A 1000 13.88 -65.26 -14.45
N SER A 1001 14.32 -66.02 -15.45
CA SER A 1001 14.29 -67.48 -15.40
C SER A 1001 15.19 -67.91 -14.24
N ALA A 1002 14.57 -68.39 -13.16
CA ALA A 1002 15.27 -69.15 -12.15
C ALA A 1002 15.75 -70.45 -12.80
N ARG A 1003 17.06 -70.56 -13.06
CA ARG A 1003 17.76 -71.85 -13.09
C ARG A 1003 18.24 -72.12 -11.67
N LEU A 1004 17.50 -72.96 -10.96
CA LEU A 1004 18.02 -74.14 -10.26
C LEU A 1004 17.08 -75.29 -10.60
#